data_AF-A0A7Y5SMM7-F1
#
_entry.id   AF-A0A7Y5SMM7-F1
#
_cell.length_a   1.000
_cell.length_b   1.000
_cell.length_c   1.000
_cell.angle_alpha   90.00
_cell.angle_beta   90.00
_cell.angle_gamma   90.00
#
_symmetry.space_group_name_H-M   'P 1'
#
loop_
_entity.id
_entity.type
_entity.pdbx_description
1 polymer ?
#
loop_
_entity_poly.entity_id
_entity_poly.type
_entity_poly.pdbx_seq_one_letter_code
_entity_poly.pdbx_strand_id
1 'polypeptide(L)'
;RVEIDNTSGHLTASTKGLTIYYAKGGAGYLIASAQGAGRFVVYAREAPNPYLTTFQASGVTLTEGIDVANVPLGSAFPLGAFVAQNDDKDFRLVPWEDIAEAGNLSIYTGRVGSDVSASVATAMLDGTVGDDGLPDPPGNLATRWTRTSGPGVVNFADPFAADTAAAFSALGTYVLRLEASDGVYSTRDEVTVWVGKETELGAVDYWSSGDLPLGWGAAAYRFEATHDGILTAELRQGSSAESELRLYALGPAATAIEPPLETGRQRIDLPDAAAGQRYLLTVTGLTSPAEVCLANLVEQAGGTVTVHGTPRDDHFLFDVSAGHKVAVNGVAYEFAAAQTAAFFLDGLGGSDHVEFVGTSEPDNATLYPASGTFSGPGYWMAATGIESAGFDGAGGEDTVWIWGSSGANTYTARPGSAEMTGGGVSVRVVADRIYARGGGGADTATIWDSPGNDLFEFFPIWARVTGEGYLHNLQGFTTMIGKAAIGVNGIDAAILRGSPQGDWVKSTTITTRMLTLGAWRHAEGFDTITAYGRGGKDKPDTFLVQDTPGADTLKLKPLETVLVGPTYKVTAYGFGSVDAVRANVNAAEDAVTMEDSPGNDTLVGNPAWTQISSVGPAYANKATGFPSVTVYSTGEGFDRAFLSDSTGPTDTTVRNDTFLAGSIASELSAPGVYRIWTRFFDEVHGEARLGRDTAHLVGTTAVDELYGTAAELRLSGSNAKGAFVNHAKGFDEINALGILGTDVAVLLDAVVDTATYGPPPGVPLETLAQILWLDRFEKIELHRSGTIETTALDNIDTVFAYWD
;
A
#
# COMPACT_ATOMS: atom_id res chain seq x y z
N ARG A 1 1.99 -13.02 -71.26
CA ARG A 1 1.21 -11.77 -71.26
C ARG A 1 0.02 -12.02 -70.34
N VAL A 2 -0.16 -11.19 -69.32
CA VAL A 2 -1.34 -11.23 -68.44
C VAL A 2 -2.29 -10.16 -68.97
N GLU A 3 -3.57 -10.50 -69.17
CA GLU A 3 -4.61 -9.52 -69.49
C GLU A 3 -5.02 -8.81 -68.20
N ILE A 4 -4.87 -7.48 -68.15
CA ILE A 4 -5.16 -6.65 -66.97
C ILE A 4 -6.58 -6.07 -67.03
N ASP A 5 -7.02 -5.62 -68.22
CA ASP A 5 -8.37 -5.12 -68.49
C ASP A 5 -8.64 -5.15 -70.02
N ASN A 6 -9.89 -4.96 -70.45
CA ASN A 6 -10.32 -4.96 -71.85
C ASN A 6 -11.50 -4.01 -72.10
N THR A 7 -11.99 -3.95 -73.34
CA THR A 7 -13.08 -3.05 -73.75
C THR A 7 -14.46 -3.41 -73.19
N SER A 8 -14.61 -4.57 -72.55
CA SER A 8 -15.81 -4.95 -71.80
C SER A 8 -15.71 -4.67 -70.29
N GLY A 9 -14.51 -4.29 -69.82
CA GLY A 9 -14.25 -3.84 -68.45
C GLY A 9 -14.26 -2.31 -68.33
N HIS A 10 -13.18 -1.73 -67.80
CA HIS A 10 -13.15 -0.29 -67.51
C HIS A 10 -12.62 0.57 -68.68
N LEU A 11 -11.95 -0.06 -69.65
CA LEU A 11 -11.40 0.57 -70.84
C LEU A 11 -12.43 0.69 -71.97
N THR A 12 -12.14 1.54 -72.96
CA THR A 12 -12.94 1.67 -74.18
C THR A 12 -12.11 1.30 -75.40
N ALA A 13 -12.74 1.07 -76.55
CA ALA A 13 -12.03 0.73 -77.79
C ALA A 13 -11.00 1.80 -78.24
N SER A 14 -11.07 3.00 -77.67
CA SER A 14 -10.16 4.12 -77.90
C SER A 14 -9.24 4.39 -76.70
N THR A 15 -8.67 3.37 -76.06
CA THR A 15 -7.62 3.59 -75.05
C THR A 15 -6.32 4.05 -75.72
N LYS A 16 -5.75 5.15 -75.22
CA LYS A 16 -4.57 5.80 -75.83
C LYS A 16 -3.40 5.82 -74.85
N GLY A 17 -3.12 6.97 -74.24
CA GLY A 17 -1.96 7.19 -73.39
C GLY A 17 -1.95 6.34 -72.12
N LEU A 18 -0.73 6.00 -71.71
CA LEU A 18 -0.41 5.29 -70.47
C LEU A 18 0.71 6.04 -69.76
N THR A 19 0.59 6.20 -68.44
CA THR A 19 1.69 6.70 -67.59
C THR A 19 1.72 5.96 -66.25
N ILE A 20 2.83 6.12 -65.51
CA ILE A 20 3.06 5.45 -64.23
C ILE A 20 3.36 6.50 -63.16
N TYR A 21 2.56 6.50 -62.09
CA TYR A 21 2.86 7.18 -60.84
C TYR A 21 3.72 6.29 -59.96
N TYR A 22 4.85 6.78 -59.46
CA TYR A 22 5.79 6.00 -58.65
C TYR A 22 5.59 6.29 -57.16
N ALA A 23 5.39 5.26 -56.33
CA ALA A 23 5.35 5.36 -54.87
C ALA A 23 6.51 4.58 -54.21
N LYS A 24 6.66 4.72 -52.88
CA LYS A 24 7.73 4.06 -52.11
C LYS A 24 7.73 2.54 -52.31
N GLY A 25 8.91 1.92 -52.34
CA GLY A 25 9.04 0.46 -52.25
C GLY A 25 8.52 -0.31 -53.47
N GLY A 26 8.41 0.33 -54.64
CA GLY A 26 7.92 -0.29 -55.87
C GLY A 26 6.41 -0.15 -56.09
N ALA A 27 5.68 0.40 -55.12
CA ALA A 27 4.27 0.73 -55.23
C ALA A 27 3.99 1.84 -56.26
N GLY A 28 2.72 2.09 -56.56
CA GLY A 28 2.30 3.23 -57.37
C GLY A 28 1.04 2.94 -58.18
N TYR A 29 0.85 3.69 -59.27
CA TYR A 29 -0.32 3.55 -60.12
C TYR A 29 0.04 3.46 -61.60
N LEU A 30 -0.66 2.60 -62.34
CA LEU A 30 -0.72 2.63 -63.80
C LEU A 30 -1.99 3.36 -64.21
N ILE A 31 -1.87 4.43 -65.00
CA ILE A 31 -3.00 5.26 -65.41
C ILE A 31 -3.18 5.12 -66.91
N ALA A 32 -4.42 4.88 -67.34
CA ALA A 32 -4.81 4.75 -68.74
C ALA A 32 -5.87 5.77 -69.15
N SER A 33 -5.68 6.40 -70.31
CA SER A 33 -6.72 7.25 -70.91
C SER A 33 -7.77 6.40 -71.63
N ALA A 34 -9.02 6.45 -71.18
CA ALA A 34 -10.18 5.85 -71.86
C ALA A 34 -10.90 6.93 -72.68
N GLN A 35 -10.25 7.37 -73.76
CA GLN A 35 -10.62 8.54 -74.57
C GLN A 35 -12.10 8.56 -74.99
N GLY A 36 -12.66 7.42 -75.41
CA GLY A 36 -14.05 7.32 -75.87
C GLY A 36 -15.11 7.62 -74.81
N ALA A 37 -14.72 7.70 -73.54
CA ALA A 37 -15.59 8.01 -72.41
C ALA A 37 -15.15 9.27 -71.61
N GLY A 38 -14.15 10.02 -72.09
CA GLY A 38 -13.67 11.25 -71.43
C GLY A 38 -13.24 11.04 -69.98
N ARG A 39 -12.56 9.93 -69.67
CA ARG A 39 -12.16 9.54 -68.31
C ARG A 39 -10.81 8.81 -68.27
N PHE A 40 -10.21 8.77 -67.09
CA PHE A 40 -8.94 8.09 -66.81
C PHE A 40 -9.15 6.94 -65.83
N VAL A 41 -8.55 5.80 -66.13
CA VAL A 41 -8.68 4.57 -65.34
C VAL A 41 -7.36 4.29 -64.63
N VAL A 42 -7.42 4.08 -63.32
CA VAL A 42 -6.26 3.89 -62.45
C VAL A 42 -6.21 2.46 -61.94
N TYR A 43 -5.06 1.82 -62.12
CA TYR A 43 -4.75 0.49 -61.60
C TYR A 43 -3.58 0.59 -60.63
N ALA A 44 -3.47 -0.33 -59.68
CA ALA A 44 -2.24 -0.44 -58.89
C ALA A 44 -1.06 -0.80 -59.80
N ARG A 45 0.14 -0.33 -59.50
CA ARG A 45 1.35 -0.62 -60.29
C ARG A 45 1.85 -2.05 -60.04
N GLU A 46 1.59 -2.57 -58.85
CA GLU A 46 1.95 -3.91 -58.42
C GLU A 46 1.12 -4.96 -59.17
N ALA A 47 1.75 -6.06 -59.57
CA ALA A 47 1.05 -7.18 -60.20
C ALA A 47 0.00 -7.77 -59.23
N PRO A 48 -1.22 -8.10 -59.68
CA PRO A 48 -1.67 -8.22 -61.07
C PRO A 48 -2.31 -6.93 -61.67
N ASN A 49 -1.97 -5.76 -61.16
CA ASN A 49 -2.51 -4.45 -61.56
C ASN A 49 -4.04 -4.34 -61.39
N PRO A 50 -4.59 -4.60 -60.19
CA PRO A 50 -6.02 -4.46 -59.95
C PRO A 50 -6.50 -3.03 -60.22
N TYR A 51 -7.73 -2.92 -60.73
CA TYR A 51 -8.45 -1.65 -60.85
C TYR A 51 -8.61 -1.00 -59.47
N LEU A 52 -8.35 0.30 -59.38
CA LEU A 52 -8.52 1.09 -58.16
C LEU A 52 -9.68 2.07 -58.31
N THR A 53 -9.62 2.94 -59.32
CA THR A 53 -10.61 4.00 -59.49
C THR A 53 -10.65 4.53 -60.92
N THR A 54 -11.67 5.34 -61.21
CA THR A 54 -11.82 6.08 -62.45
C THR A 54 -12.11 7.54 -62.11
N PHE A 55 -11.43 8.47 -62.76
CA PHE A 55 -11.66 9.90 -62.54
C PHE A 55 -11.81 10.66 -63.85
N GLN A 56 -12.39 11.86 -63.75
CA GLN A 56 -12.39 12.87 -64.82
C GLN A 56 -11.58 14.06 -64.33
N ALA A 57 -10.65 14.53 -65.16
CA ALA A 57 -9.89 15.73 -64.88
C ALA A 57 -10.72 16.95 -65.29
N SER A 58 -10.87 17.92 -64.38
CA SER A 58 -11.63 19.15 -64.66
C SER A 58 -11.00 19.89 -65.85
N GLY A 59 -11.83 20.26 -66.83
CA GLY A 59 -11.39 20.97 -68.04
C GLY A 59 -10.74 20.10 -69.12
N VAL A 60 -10.77 18.77 -68.99
CA VAL A 60 -10.21 17.82 -69.97
C VAL A 60 -11.35 17.06 -70.67
N THR A 61 -11.43 17.11 -72.00
CA THR A 61 -12.57 16.54 -72.75
C THR A 61 -12.23 15.34 -73.62
N LEU A 62 -11.05 15.31 -74.27
CA LEU A 62 -10.58 14.20 -75.12
C LEU A 62 -9.04 14.22 -75.19
N THR A 63 -8.40 13.06 -74.98
CA THR A 63 -6.95 12.99 -74.75
C THR A 63 -6.29 11.84 -75.51
N GLU A 64 -5.12 12.08 -76.13
CA GLU A 64 -4.26 10.99 -76.63
C GLU A 64 -3.09 10.73 -75.68
N GLY A 65 -2.27 11.74 -75.37
CA GLY A 65 -1.13 11.62 -74.45
C GLY A 65 -1.47 12.02 -73.01
N ILE A 66 -0.95 11.27 -72.04
CA ILE A 66 -0.99 11.59 -70.60
C ILE A 66 0.39 11.37 -69.97
N ASP A 67 0.70 12.14 -68.94
CA ASP A 67 1.86 11.90 -68.07
C ASP A 67 1.57 12.29 -66.62
N VAL A 68 2.41 11.86 -65.67
CA VAL A 68 2.25 12.19 -64.26
C VAL A 68 3.59 12.43 -63.59
N ALA A 69 3.68 13.53 -62.85
CA ALA A 69 4.82 13.84 -61.99
C ALA A 69 4.39 13.71 -60.53
N ASN A 70 5.08 12.84 -59.79
CA ASN A 70 4.92 12.65 -58.34
C ASN A 70 5.92 13.51 -57.53
N VAL A 71 6.48 14.55 -58.15
CA VAL A 71 7.43 15.49 -57.54
C VAL A 71 6.82 16.89 -57.55
N PRO A 72 7.06 17.72 -56.51
CA PRO A 72 6.55 19.09 -56.49
C PRO A 72 7.01 19.89 -57.71
N LEU A 73 6.08 20.55 -58.41
CA LEU A 73 6.36 21.38 -59.60
C LEU A 73 6.05 22.87 -59.32
N GLY A 74 6.53 23.38 -58.19
CA GLY A 74 6.26 24.74 -57.71
C GLY A 74 4.99 24.84 -56.86
N SER A 75 4.64 26.05 -56.42
CA SER A 75 3.54 26.30 -55.47
C SER A 75 2.15 25.96 -56.01
N ALA A 76 1.97 25.91 -57.33
CA ALA A 76 0.71 25.54 -57.97
C ALA A 76 0.48 24.01 -58.02
N PHE A 77 1.52 23.21 -57.85
CA PHE A 77 1.48 21.73 -57.91
C PHE A 77 2.39 21.14 -56.82
N PRO A 78 2.11 21.43 -55.53
CA PRO A 78 2.99 21.08 -54.41
C PRO A 78 3.12 19.57 -54.21
N LEU A 79 2.14 18.77 -54.65
CA LEU A 79 2.14 17.31 -54.51
C LEU A 79 2.27 16.59 -55.86
N GLY A 80 2.72 17.30 -56.89
CA GLY A 80 2.86 16.82 -58.26
C GLY A 80 1.71 17.22 -59.16
N ALA A 81 1.78 16.82 -60.43
CA ALA A 81 0.76 17.13 -61.41
C ALA A 81 0.48 15.95 -62.33
N PHE A 82 -0.80 15.73 -62.62
CA PHE A 82 -1.23 14.92 -63.74
C PHE A 82 -1.36 15.81 -64.98
N VAL A 83 -0.75 15.40 -66.09
CA VAL A 83 -0.74 16.14 -67.34
C VAL A 83 -1.54 15.37 -68.37
N ALA A 84 -2.52 16.02 -68.98
CA ALA A 84 -3.31 15.43 -70.04
C ALA A 84 -3.38 16.36 -71.26
N GLN A 85 -3.10 15.83 -72.45
CA GLN A 85 -3.33 16.53 -73.71
C GLN A 85 -4.84 16.74 -73.90
N ASN A 86 -5.25 17.89 -74.42
CA ASN A 86 -6.64 18.20 -74.70
C ASN A 86 -6.88 18.52 -76.20
N ASP A 87 -8.14 18.44 -76.63
CA ASP A 87 -8.54 18.55 -78.05
C ASP A 87 -8.30 19.93 -78.69
N ASP A 88 -8.12 20.97 -77.88
CA ASP A 88 -7.68 22.32 -78.28
C ASP A 88 -6.16 22.40 -78.54
N LYS A 89 -5.48 21.25 -78.58
CA LYS A 89 -4.02 21.11 -78.78
C LYS A 89 -3.18 21.73 -77.66
N ASP A 90 -3.74 21.87 -76.46
CA ASP A 90 -3.00 22.23 -75.26
C ASP A 90 -2.75 21.04 -74.32
N PHE A 91 -2.06 21.30 -73.21
CA PHE A 91 -1.89 20.36 -72.11
C PHE A 91 -2.47 20.98 -70.85
N ARG A 92 -3.30 20.23 -70.15
CA ARG A 92 -3.86 20.61 -68.85
C ARG A 92 -3.04 19.94 -67.76
N LEU A 93 -2.61 20.73 -66.79
CA LEU A 93 -1.95 20.27 -65.58
C LEU A 93 -2.99 20.33 -64.45
N VAL A 94 -3.21 19.18 -63.81
CA VAL A 94 -4.12 19.04 -62.69
C VAL A 94 -3.31 18.67 -61.45
N PRO A 95 -3.50 19.35 -60.30
CA PRO A 95 -2.86 18.97 -59.04
C PRO A 95 -3.14 17.50 -58.72
N TRP A 96 -2.09 16.76 -58.38
CA TRP A 96 -2.23 15.32 -58.11
C TRP A 96 -3.08 15.06 -56.86
N GLU A 97 -3.01 15.96 -55.87
CA GLU A 97 -3.78 15.93 -54.65
C GLU A 97 -5.29 15.92 -54.88
N ASP A 98 -5.78 16.68 -55.85
CA ASP A 98 -7.20 16.72 -56.19
C ASP A 98 -7.68 15.36 -56.74
N ILE A 99 -6.83 14.70 -57.55
CA ILE A 99 -7.10 13.37 -58.10
C ILE A 99 -6.99 12.31 -57.00
N ALA A 100 -6.00 12.45 -56.12
CA ALA A 100 -5.75 11.51 -55.04
C ALA A 100 -6.87 11.52 -53.99
N GLU A 101 -7.35 12.71 -53.61
CA GLU A 101 -8.50 12.86 -52.72
C GLU A 101 -9.77 12.28 -53.35
N ALA A 102 -10.08 12.67 -54.60
CA ALA A 102 -11.27 12.19 -55.29
C ALA A 102 -11.26 10.67 -55.56
N GLY A 103 -10.07 10.09 -55.72
CA GLY A 103 -9.85 8.69 -56.03
C GLY A 103 -9.54 7.80 -54.82
N ASN A 104 -9.45 8.37 -53.61
CA ASN A 104 -8.89 7.73 -52.42
C ASN A 104 -7.54 7.03 -52.69
N LEU A 105 -6.66 7.72 -53.41
CA LEU A 105 -5.32 7.25 -53.76
C LEU A 105 -4.31 7.84 -52.76
N SER A 106 -3.29 7.07 -52.41
CA SER A 106 -2.17 7.57 -51.61
C SER A 106 -1.31 8.56 -52.40
N ILE A 107 -0.91 9.64 -51.73
CA ILE A 107 0.03 10.64 -52.23
C ILE A 107 1.44 10.28 -51.76
N TYR A 108 2.41 10.29 -52.67
CA TYR A 108 3.82 10.07 -52.38
C TYR A 108 4.72 11.06 -53.13
N THR A 109 5.31 12.01 -52.42
CA THR A 109 6.21 13.03 -52.98
C THR A 109 7.70 12.73 -52.78
N GLY A 110 8.08 11.48 -52.52
CA GLY A 110 9.48 11.10 -52.32
C GLY A 110 10.11 11.60 -51.00
N ARG A 111 9.36 12.25 -50.10
CA ARG A 111 9.89 12.66 -48.78
C ARG A 111 9.66 11.60 -47.70
N VAL A 112 10.77 11.02 -47.27
CA VAL A 112 10.95 10.44 -45.93
C VAL A 112 11.25 11.59 -44.97
N GLY A 113 10.77 11.49 -43.73
CA GLY A 113 11.12 12.39 -42.64
C GLY A 113 12.63 12.65 -42.58
N SER A 114 12.98 13.87 -42.18
CA SER A 114 14.32 14.43 -42.26
C SER A 114 15.41 13.54 -41.65
N ASP A 115 16.37 13.15 -42.48
CA ASP A 115 17.78 13.37 -42.18
C ASP A 115 18.30 14.42 -43.17
N VAL A 116 18.94 15.46 -42.64
CA VAL A 116 19.31 16.68 -43.35
C VAL A 116 20.45 16.43 -44.33
N SER A 117 20.25 16.85 -45.58
CA SER A 117 21.32 17.46 -46.38
C SER A 117 20.75 18.65 -47.16
N ALA A 118 20.90 19.83 -46.54
CA ALA A 118 20.84 21.20 -47.07
C ALA A 118 19.74 21.53 -48.12
N SER A 119 18.58 21.99 -47.66
CA SER A 119 17.83 23.00 -48.41
C SER A 119 18.56 24.33 -48.29
N VAL A 120 18.94 24.93 -49.41
CA VAL A 120 19.52 26.28 -49.44
C VAL A 120 18.40 27.24 -49.03
N ALA A 121 18.45 27.79 -47.80
CA ALA A 121 17.54 28.86 -47.42
C ALA A 121 17.89 30.12 -48.21
N THR A 122 16.90 30.92 -48.61
CA THR A 122 17.12 32.17 -49.35
C THR A 122 16.47 33.34 -48.63
N ALA A 123 17.20 34.46 -48.49
CA ALA A 123 16.67 35.72 -47.99
C ALA A 123 16.79 36.80 -49.08
N MET A 124 15.78 37.66 -49.20
CA MET A 124 15.89 38.88 -50.00
C MET A 124 16.49 39.98 -49.12
N LEU A 125 17.57 40.58 -49.58
CA LEU A 125 18.22 41.73 -48.96
C LEU A 125 17.79 42.97 -49.72
N ASP A 126 17.35 43.98 -48.99
CA ASP A 126 16.93 45.29 -49.50
C ASP A 126 17.88 46.33 -48.90
N GLY A 127 18.68 46.96 -49.76
CA GLY A 127 19.78 47.83 -49.38
C GLY A 127 19.62 49.21 -49.99
N THR A 128 19.68 50.26 -49.16
CA THR A 128 19.69 51.65 -49.65
C THR A 128 21.10 52.22 -49.58
N VAL A 129 21.61 52.72 -50.70
CA VAL A 129 22.91 53.42 -50.78
C VAL A 129 22.72 54.80 -51.38
N GLY A 130 23.48 55.78 -50.89
CA GLY A 130 23.43 57.18 -51.36
C GLY A 130 24.83 57.68 -51.67
N ASP A 131 24.93 58.49 -52.73
CA ASP A 131 26.16 59.09 -53.22
C ASP A 131 25.88 60.54 -53.63
N ASP A 132 26.83 61.44 -53.39
CA ASP A 132 26.69 62.86 -53.75
C ASP A 132 27.18 63.19 -55.17
N GLY A 133 27.64 62.17 -55.91
CA GLY A 133 28.10 62.23 -57.29
C GLY A 133 29.60 62.51 -57.45
N LEU A 134 30.40 62.53 -56.37
CA LEU A 134 31.84 62.78 -56.42
C LEU A 134 32.66 61.56 -55.93
N PRO A 135 33.89 61.34 -56.44
CA PRO A 135 34.61 62.12 -57.45
C PRO A 135 34.13 61.84 -58.89
N ASP A 136 33.84 62.89 -59.68
CA ASP A 136 33.59 62.80 -61.13
C ASP A 136 34.69 63.55 -61.92
N PRO A 137 35.45 62.88 -62.81
CA PRO A 137 35.40 61.46 -63.18
C PRO A 137 36.13 60.55 -62.15
N PRO A 138 35.64 59.31 -61.89
CA PRO A 138 34.69 58.55 -62.70
C PRO A 138 33.22 58.49 -62.23
N GLY A 139 32.85 59.04 -61.07
CA GLY A 139 31.47 59.14 -60.57
C GLY A 139 30.76 57.80 -60.32
N ASN A 140 31.53 56.70 -60.16
CA ASN A 140 30.97 55.35 -60.05
C ASN A 140 30.84 54.94 -58.58
N LEU A 141 29.61 54.89 -58.08
CA LEU A 141 29.27 54.22 -56.83
C LEU A 141 29.36 52.70 -57.02
N ALA A 142 30.25 52.05 -56.27
CA ALA A 142 30.37 50.60 -56.21
C ALA A 142 29.80 50.08 -54.88
N THR A 143 28.97 49.05 -54.94
CA THR A 143 28.47 48.36 -53.75
C THR A 143 28.95 46.92 -53.72
N ARG A 144 29.03 46.34 -52.52
CA ARG A 144 29.39 44.94 -52.36
C ARG A 144 28.79 44.32 -51.11
N TRP A 145 28.05 43.24 -51.30
CA TRP A 145 27.65 42.33 -50.24
C TRP A 145 28.77 41.34 -49.91
N THR A 146 29.04 41.17 -48.62
CA THR A 146 29.99 40.18 -48.09
C THR A 146 29.43 39.50 -46.84
N ARG A 147 29.83 38.26 -46.60
CA ARG A 147 29.57 37.56 -45.33
C ARG A 147 30.66 37.91 -44.34
N THR A 148 30.35 38.70 -43.31
CA THR A 148 31.27 39.01 -42.21
C THR A 148 31.47 37.78 -41.30
N SER A 149 30.38 37.11 -40.93
CA SER A 149 30.41 35.88 -40.11
C SER A 149 29.25 34.94 -40.47
N GLY A 150 29.38 33.66 -40.10
CA GLY A 150 28.32 32.67 -40.26
C GLY A 150 28.85 31.25 -40.56
N PRO A 151 28.09 30.21 -40.24
CA PRO A 151 28.55 28.81 -40.24
C PRO A 151 28.66 28.18 -41.64
N GLY A 152 28.01 28.75 -42.65
CA GLY A 152 28.01 28.25 -44.03
C GLY A 152 28.42 29.30 -45.06
N VAL A 153 28.42 28.91 -46.32
CA VAL A 153 28.65 29.82 -47.46
C VAL A 153 27.36 30.60 -47.75
N VAL A 154 27.51 31.88 -48.07
CA VAL A 154 26.43 32.75 -48.55
C VAL A 154 26.67 33.04 -50.03
N ASN A 155 25.75 32.59 -50.88
CA ASN A 155 25.77 32.85 -52.31
C ASN A 155 24.81 33.99 -52.62
N PHE A 156 25.34 35.16 -52.95
CA PHE A 156 24.54 36.30 -53.40
C PHE A 156 24.25 36.13 -54.90
N ALA A 157 22.99 36.33 -55.32
CA ALA A 157 22.58 36.25 -56.72
C ALA A 157 23.32 37.30 -57.57
N ASP A 158 23.40 38.53 -57.05
CA ASP A 158 24.34 39.55 -57.48
C ASP A 158 24.95 40.24 -56.24
N PRO A 159 26.23 40.02 -55.91
CA PRO A 159 26.86 40.66 -54.75
C PRO A 159 27.09 42.16 -54.95
N PHE A 160 26.92 42.72 -56.15
CA PHE A 160 27.11 44.15 -56.44
C PHE A 160 25.79 44.92 -56.63
N ALA A 161 24.64 44.26 -56.47
CA ALA A 161 23.34 44.93 -56.40
C ALA A 161 23.02 45.28 -54.94
N ALA A 162 22.47 46.47 -54.70
CA ALA A 162 22.03 46.86 -53.36
C ALA A 162 20.91 45.93 -52.87
N ASP A 163 19.93 45.63 -53.74
CA ASP A 163 18.89 44.63 -53.53
C ASP A 163 19.29 43.30 -54.18
N THR A 164 19.36 42.22 -53.41
CA THR A 164 19.84 40.93 -53.91
C THR A 164 19.28 39.76 -53.12
N ALA A 165 19.26 38.57 -53.71
CA ALA A 165 18.93 37.34 -53.01
C ALA A 165 20.20 36.70 -52.43
N ALA A 166 20.19 36.31 -51.15
CA ALA A 166 21.25 35.59 -50.48
C ALA A 166 20.83 34.14 -50.19
N ALA A 167 21.60 33.18 -50.67
CA ALA A 167 21.38 31.74 -50.49
C ALA A 167 22.38 31.15 -49.47
N PHE A 168 21.90 30.44 -48.46
CA PHE A 168 22.69 29.95 -47.33
C PHE A 168 22.90 28.43 -47.39
N SER A 169 24.14 27.97 -47.22
CA SER A 169 24.47 26.53 -47.32
C SER A 169 24.31 25.74 -46.01
N ALA A 170 24.13 26.42 -44.87
CA ALA A 170 24.02 25.80 -43.55
C ALA A 170 23.09 26.60 -42.63
N LEU A 171 22.53 25.92 -41.63
CA LEU A 171 21.76 26.57 -40.57
C LEU A 171 22.66 27.39 -39.64
N GLY A 172 22.13 28.46 -39.07
CA GLY A 172 22.74 29.31 -38.05
C GLY A 172 22.63 30.80 -38.37
N THR A 173 23.32 31.61 -37.57
CA THR A 173 23.29 33.08 -37.67
C THR A 173 24.40 33.59 -38.59
N TYR A 174 24.06 34.46 -39.53
CA TYR A 174 24.96 35.11 -40.46
C TYR A 174 24.95 36.62 -40.25
N VAL A 175 26.12 37.26 -40.27
CA VAL A 175 26.23 38.72 -40.38
C VAL A 175 26.68 39.04 -41.80
N LEU A 176 25.82 39.73 -42.55
CA LEU A 176 26.07 40.14 -43.92
C LEU A 176 26.32 41.65 -43.92
N ARG A 177 27.30 42.10 -44.69
CA ARG A 177 27.71 43.50 -44.79
C ARG A 177 27.49 44.01 -46.20
N LEU A 178 26.81 45.16 -46.32
CA LEU A 178 26.79 45.97 -47.53
C LEU A 178 27.80 47.10 -47.38
N GLU A 179 28.81 47.12 -48.23
CA GLU A 179 29.78 48.22 -48.33
C GLU A 179 29.50 49.03 -49.60
N ALA A 180 29.55 50.36 -49.51
CA ALA A 180 29.38 51.28 -50.63
C ALA A 180 30.58 52.23 -50.70
N SER A 181 31.17 52.41 -51.87
CA SER A 181 32.32 53.29 -52.09
C SER A 181 32.26 54.01 -53.43
N ASP A 182 32.63 55.29 -53.42
CA ASP A 182 32.79 56.16 -54.58
C ASP A 182 34.26 56.21 -55.09
N GLY A 183 35.17 55.48 -54.42
CA GLY A 183 36.62 55.49 -54.67
C GLY A 183 37.44 56.47 -53.84
N VAL A 184 36.81 57.38 -53.08
CA VAL A 184 37.44 58.30 -52.11
C VAL A 184 37.00 57.97 -50.69
N TYR A 185 35.70 57.77 -50.49
CA TYR A 185 35.08 57.37 -49.24
C TYR A 185 34.42 55.99 -49.38
N SER A 186 34.29 55.32 -48.24
CA SER A 186 33.60 54.05 -48.12
C SER A 186 32.79 54.06 -46.85
N THR A 187 31.52 53.66 -46.94
CA THR A 187 30.67 53.39 -45.79
C THR A 187 30.17 51.96 -45.84
N ARG A 188 29.73 51.43 -44.71
CA ARG A 188 29.21 50.06 -44.61
C ARG A 188 28.11 49.97 -43.57
N ASP A 189 27.20 49.03 -43.79
CA ASP A 189 26.19 48.61 -42.83
C ASP A 189 26.11 47.08 -42.77
N GLU A 190 25.61 46.53 -41.66
CA GLU A 190 25.50 45.10 -41.43
C GLU A 190 24.07 44.68 -41.08
N VAL A 191 23.63 43.56 -41.66
CA VAL A 191 22.37 42.89 -41.33
C VAL A 191 22.64 41.50 -40.79
N THR A 192 21.93 41.14 -39.72
CA THR A 192 21.98 39.79 -39.17
C THR A 192 20.84 38.97 -39.76
N VAL A 193 21.18 37.88 -40.44
CA VAL A 193 20.22 36.94 -41.02
C VAL A 193 20.28 35.61 -40.28
N TRP A 194 19.13 35.13 -39.84
CA TRP A 194 19.00 33.86 -39.15
C TRP A 194 18.45 32.78 -40.08
N VAL A 195 19.09 31.62 -40.10
CA VAL A 195 18.70 30.48 -40.93
C VAL A 195 18.48 29.26 -40.05
N GLY A 196 17.24 28.94 -39.71
CA GLY A 196 16.91 27.80 -38.86
C GLY A 196 16.09 26.72 -39.54
N LYS A 197 15.98 25.56 -38.88
CA LYS A 197 15.00 24.53 -39.23
C LYS A 197 13.67 24.90 -38.59
N GLU A 198 12.65 25.10 -39.41
CA GLU A 198 11.28 25.32 -38.96
C GLU A 198 10.53 23.99 -38.87
N THR A 199 9.85 23.77 -37.74
CA THR A 199 9.10 22.55 -37.43
C THR A 199 7.66 22.91 -37.06
N GLU A 200 6.67 22.24 -37.67
CA GLU A 200 5.26 22.38 -37.29
C GLU A 200 4.90 21.28 -36.28
N LEU A 201 4.44 21.68 -35.09
CA LEU A 201 4.07 20.78 -33.99
C LEU A 201 2.56 20.53 -33.91
N GLY A 202 1.74 21.39 -34.53
CA GLY A 202 0.28 21.35 -34.39
C GLY A 202 -0.17 21.92 -33.04
N ALA A 203 -1.27 21.39 -32.48
CA ALA A 203 -1.75 21.76 -31.16
C ALA A 203 -0.80 21.26 -30.06
N VAL A 204 -0.40 22.15 -29.16
CA VAL A 204 0.56 21.86 -28.09
C VAL A 204 -0.05 22.21 -26.74
N ASP A 205 -0.31 21.16 -25.96
CA ASP A 205 -0.55 21.19 -24.52
C ASP A 205 0.80 21.10 -23.78
N TYR A 206 1.56 20.04 -24.04
CA TYR A 206 2.93 19.85 -23.59
C TYR A 206 3.76 19.17 -24.68
N TRP A 207 4.93 19.73 -24.96
CA TRP A 207 5.89 19.14 -25.88
C TRP A 207 7.32 19.41 -25.41
N SER A 208 8.16 18.39 -25.47
CA SER A 208 9.61 18.53 -25.28
C SER A 208 10.34 17.90 -26.46
N SER A 209 11.47 18.50 -26.85
CA SER A 209 12.38 17.93 -27.84
C SER A 209 13.07 16.63 -27.38
N GLY A 210 13.09 16.36 -26.07
CA GLY A 210 13.64 15.14 -25.46
C GLY A 210 15.08 14.79 -25.90
N ASP A 211 15.30 13.50 -26.20
CA ASP A 211 16.59 12.86 -26.56
C ASP A 211 17.22 13.33 -27.88
N LEU A 212 16.55 14.22 -28.62
CA LEU A 212 17.10 14.90 -29.80
C LEU A 212 17.37 16.37 -29.46
N PRO A 213 18.30 16.68 -28.53
CA PRO A 213 18.58 18.04 -28.15
C PRO A 213 19.02 18.82 -29.39
N LEU A 214 18.56 20.06 -29.48
CA LEU A 214 18.89 20.93 -30.59
C LEU A 214 20.41 21.03 -30.71
N GLY A 215 20.95 20.77 -31.91
CA GLY A 215 22.37 21.01 -32.19
C GLY A 215 22.73 22.50 -32.13
N TRP A 216 23.93 22.85 -32.60
CA TRP A 216 24.37 24.26 -32.58
C TRP A 216 23.55 25.10 -33.57
N GLY A 217 23.20 26.32 -33.18
CA GLY A 217 22.53 27.28 -34.06
C GLY A 217 21.09 27.62 -33.67
N ALA A 218 20.16 27.29 -34.56
CA ALA A 218 18.95 28.05 -34.82
C ALA A 218 17.75 27.14 -35.11
N ALA A 219 16.68 27.21 -34.30
CA ALA A 219 15.44 26.45 -34.53
C ALA A 219 14.18 27.32 -34.46
N ALA A 220 13.15 26.95 -35.21
CA ALA A 220 11.82 27.56 -35.14
C ALA A 220 10.74 26.49 -35.00
N TYR A 221 9.72 26.79 -34.20
CA TYR A 221 8.59 25.90 -33.94
C TYR A 221 7.28 26.65 -34.14
N ARG A 222 6.44 26.15 -35.04
CA ARG A 222 5.05 26.57 -35.17
C ARG A 222 4.16 25.65 -34.38
N PHE A 223 3.25 26.22 -33.62
CA PHE A 223 2.30 25.47 -32.83
C PHE A 223 1.04 26.29 -32.56
N GLU A 224 0.01 25.61 -32.09
CA GLU A 224 -1.27 26.16 -31.68
C GLU A 224 -1.45 25.92 -30.18
N ALA A 225 -1.77 26.96 -29.42
CA ALA A 225 -2.07 26.84 -27.99
C ALA A 225 -3.38 26.07 -27.80
N THR A 226 -3.42 25.11 -26.87
CA THR A 226 -4.61 24.30 -26.60
C THR A 226 -5.54 24.91 -25.56
N HIS A 227 -5.02 25.74 -24.66
CA HIS A 227 -5.73 26.30 -23.50
C HIS A 227 -5.54 27.82 -23.43
N ASP A 228 -6.55 28.49 -22.89
CA ASP A 228 -6.40 29.87 -22.45
C ASP A 228 -5.47 29.91 -21.22
N GLY A 229 -4.62 30.94 -21.10
CA GLY A 229 -3.75 31.15 -19.94
C GLY A 229 -2.26 31.20 -20.28
N ILE A 230 -1.43 30.59 -19.45
CA ILE A 230 0.02 30.71 -19.52
C ILE A 230 0.58 29.77 -20.59
N LEU A 231 1.23 30.34 -21.60
CA LEU A 231 2.07 29.60 -22.55
C LEU A 231 3.53 29.81 -22.17
N THR A 232 4.18 28.72 -21.77
CA THR A 232 5.59 28.67 -21.39
C THR A 232 6.42 28.06 -22.50
N ALA A 233 7.54 28.72 -22.82
CA ALA A 233 8.63 28.14 -23.58
C ALA A 233 9.90 28.20 -22.74
N GLU A 234 10.56 27.08 -22.49
CA GLU A 234 11.81 27.04 -21.71
C GLU A 234 12.90 26.20 -22.38
N LEU A 235 14.15 26.63 -22.20
CA LEU A 235 15.34 25.86 -22.55
C LEU A 235 15.82 25.08 -21.34
N ARG A 236 15.65 23.77 -21.38
CA ARG A 236 16.19 22.84 -20.40
C ARG A 236 17.59 22.42 -20.82
N GLN A 237 18.57 22.73 -19.95
CA GLN A 237 19.99 22.50 -20.20
C GLN A 237 20.53 23.28 -21.43
N GLY A 238 21.83 23.57 -21.47
CA GLY A 238 22.49 24.12 -22.67
C GLY A 238 22.19 25.58 -23.04
N SER A 239 21.48 26.35 -22.21
CA SER A 239 21.35 27.79 -22.40
C SER A 239 22.67 28.52 -22.10
N SER A 240 22.95 29.57 -22.88
CA SER A 240 24.14 30.40 -22.73
C SER A 240 23.77 31.88 -22.69
N ALA A 241 24.75 32.75 -22.41
CA ALA A 241 24.54 34.20 -22.42
C ALA A 241 24.03 34.73 -23.78
N GLU A 242 24.32 34.01 -24.86
CA GLU A 242 23.94 34.35 -26.23
C GLU A 242 22.60 33.73 -26.66
N SER A 243 22.05 32.80 -25.87
CA SER A 243 20.83 32.09 -26.24
C SER A 243 19.61 32.99 -26.06
N GLU A 244 18.72 32.98 -27.03
CA GLU A 244 17.53 33.81 -27.04
C GLU A 244 16.33 33.05 -27.60
N LEU A 245 15.25 33.05 -26.84
CA LEU A 245 13.91 32.68 -27.24
C LEU A 245 13.17 33.95 -27.65
N ARG A 246 12.44 33.88 -28.76
CA ARG A 246 11.45 34.90 -29.13
C ARG A 246 10.16 34.23 -29.55
N LEU A 247 9.06 34.70 -29.00
CA LEU A 247 7.72 34.18 -29.27
C LEU A 247 6.93 35.20 -30.08
N TYR A 248 6.36 34.76 -31.19
CA TYR A 248 5.57 35.59 -32.10
C TYR A 248 4.15 35.03 -32.20
N ALA A 249 3.15 35.91 -32.24
CA ALA A 249 1.83 35.55 -32.75
C ALA A 249 1.89 35.41 -34.28
N LEU A 250 1.20 34.41 -34.82
CA LEU A 250 0.99 34.27 -36.25
C LEU A 250 -0.34 34.91 -36.65
N GLY A 251 -0.28 35.80 -37.66
CA GLY A 251 -1.49 36.36 -38.29
C GLY A 251 -2.20 35.37 -39.21
N PRO A 252 -3.35 35.75 -39.82
CA PRO A 252 -4.14 34.87 -40.69
C PRO A 252 -3.38 34.29 -41.88
N ALA A 253 -2.38 35.02 -42.39
CA ALA A 253 -1.49 34.56 -43.46
C ALA A 253 -0.34 33.66 -42.97
N ALA A 254 -0.38 33.23 -41.70
CA ALA A 254 0.67 32.48 -41.01
C ALA A 254 2.05 33.17 -41.04
N THR A 255 2.03 34.51 -41.03
CA THR A 255 3.21 35.37 -40.93
C THR A 255 3.41 35.83 -39.49
N ALA A 256 4.66 35.86 -39.02
CA ALA A 256 5.01 36.41 -37.72
C ALA A 256 4.63 37.89 -37.65
N ILE A 257 4.01 38.28 -36.55
CA ILE A 257 3.67 39.67 -36.27
C ILE A 257 4.84 40.27 -35.48
N GLU A 258 5.52 41.27 -36.05
CA GLU A 258 6.60 42.02 -35.41
C GLU A 258 6.05 43.25 -34.64
N PRO A 259 6.65 43.63 -33.49
CA PRO A 259 7.74 42.95 -32.77
C PRO A 259 7.28 41.62 -32.11
N PRO A 260 8.19 40.75 -31.65
CA PRO A 260 7.81 39.56 -30.88
C PRO A 260 6.94 39.93 -29.68
N LEU A 261 6.03 39.03 -29.31
CA LEU A 261 5.20 39.18 -28.11
C LEU A 261 6.08 39.19 -26.86
N GLU A 262 7.01 38.22 -26.78
CA GLU A 262 7.87 38.03 -25.63
C GLU A 262 9.27 37.58 -26.07
N THR A 263 10.27 37.91 -25.26
CA THR A 263 11.67 37.48 -25.46
C THR A 263 12.26 37.03 -24.14
N GLY A 264 13.05 35.96 -24.16
CA GLY A 264 13.65 35.43 -22.93
C GLY A 264 14.87 34.57 -23.25
N ARG A 265 15.89 34.57 -22.39
CA ARG A 265 17.11 33.79 -22.66
C ARG A 265 16.99 32.32 -22.32
N GLN A 266 16.24 32.02 -21.27
CA GLN A 266 16.04 30.66 -20.76
C GLN A 266 14.58 30.27 -20.71
N ARG A 267 13.70 31.25 -20.56
CA ARG A 267 12.28 31.03 -20.39
C ARG A 267 11.48 32.24 -20.86
N ILE A 268 10.34 31.97 -21.45
CA ILE A 268 9.25 32.90 -21.73
C ILE A 268 8.01 32.32 -21.05
N ASP A 269 7.26 33.17 -20.34
CA ASP A 269 5.92 32.88 -19.86
C ASP A 269 4.97 33.96 -20.41
N LEU A 270 4.15 33.61 -21.40
CA LEU A 270 3.13 34.50 -21.95
C LEU A 270 1.82 34.26 -21.18
N PRO A 271 1.34 35.19 -20.33
CA PRO A 271 0.28 34.91 -19.36
C PRO A 271 -1.15 34.81 -19.95
N ASP A 272 -1.38 35.44 -21.10
CA ASP A 272 -2.71 35.58 -21.72
C ASP A 272 -2.75 34.95 -23.13
N ALA A 273 -2.19 33.75 -23.28
CA ALA A 273 -2.33 32.98 -24.51
C ALA A 273 -3.80 32.55 -24.69
N ALA A 274 -4.28 32.58 -25.93
CA ALA A 274 -5.65 32.19 -26.27
C ALA A 274 -5.66 30.80 -26.92
N ALA A 275 -6.58 29.94 -26.52
CA ALA A 275 -6.78 28.64 -27.14
C ALA A 275 -7.05 28.80 -28.65
N GLY A 276 -6.39 27.98 -29.46
CA GLY A 276 -6.44 28.04 -30.93
C GLY A 276 -5.55 29.12 -31.57
N GLN A 277 -4.92 30.00 -30.78
CA GLN A 277 -3.97 30.96 -31.33
C GLN A 277 -2.69 30.24 -31.78
N ARG A 278 -2.26 30.54 -33.01
CA ARG A 278 -1.01 30.01 -33.56
C ARG A 278 0.17 30.90 -33.21
N TYR A 279 1.28 30.28 -32.85
CA TYR A 279 2.52 30.93 -32.45
C TYR A 279 3.70 30.40 -33.26
N LEU A 280 4.75 31.23 -33.32
CA LEU A 280 6.07 30.86 -33.78
C LEU A 280 7.06 31.14 -32.65
N LEU A 281 7.66 30.08 -32.09
CA LEU A 281 8.83 30.20 -31.22
C LEU A 281 10.09 30.13 -32.06
N THR A 282 10.99 31.09 -31.90
CA THR A 282 12.34 31.03 -32.45
C THR A 282 13.35 30.87 -31.32
N VAL A 283 14.36 30.03 -31.57
CA VAL A 283 15.47 29.75 -30.66
C VAL A 283 16.76 30.06 -31.41
N THR A 284 17.55 30.96 -30.84
CA THR A 284 18.80 31.42 -31.44
C THR A 284 19.94 31.38 -30.42
N GLY A 285 21.19 31.47 -30.89
CA GLY A 285 22.35 31.61 -30.01
C GLY A 285 22.64 30.39 -29.12
N LEU A 286 22.23 29.19 -29.54
CA LEU A 286 22.60 27.96 -28.85
C LEU A 286 24.08 27.63 -29.11
N THR A 287 24.86 27.57 -28.03
CA THR A 287 26.30 27.23 -28.05
C THR A 287 26.58 25.82 -27.56
N SER A 288 25.56 25.14 -27.03
CA SER A 288 25.57 23.75 -26.60
C SER A 288 24.19 23.13 -26.86
N PRO A 289 24.08 21.79 -26.90
CA PRO A 289 22.79 21.15 -27.06
C PRO A 289 21.81 21.54 -25.95
N ALA A 290 20.61 21.95 -26.34
CA ALA A 290 19.54 22.37 -25.43
C ALA A 290 18.23 21.65 -25.76
N GLU A 291 17.46 21.34 -24.74
CA GLU A 291 16.10 20.83 -24.88
C GLU A 291 15.13 22.02 -24.86
N VAL A 292 14.22 22.07 -25.82
CA VAL A 292 13.11 23.04 -25.80
C VAL A 292 11.90 22.34 -25.22
N CYS A 293 11.30 22.96 -24.22
CA CYS A 293 10.03 22.55 -23.65
C CYS A 293 8.99 23.64 -23.91
N LEU A 294 7.82 23.24 -24.41
CA LEU A 294 6.62 24.05 -24.57
C LEU A 294 5.54 23.49 -23.66
N ALA A 295 4.89 24.35 -22.90
CA ALA A 295 3.76 23.97 -22.05
C ALA A 295 2.68 25.06 -22.07
N ASN A 296 1.44 24.65 -22.26
CA ASN A 296 0.24 25.47 -22.18
C ASN A 296 -0.80 24.71 -21.36
N LEU A 297 -0.46 24.49 -20.09
CA LEU A 297 -1.19 23.64 -19.17
C LEU A 297 -1.76 24.40 -17.96
N VAL A 298 -1.46 25.70 -17.82
CA VAL A 298 -1.78 26.45 -16.59
C VAL A 298 -2.61 27.69 -16.92
N GLU A 299 -3.76 27.81 -16.29
CA GLU A 299 -4.64 28.97 -16.36
C GLU A 299 -4.75 29.63 -14.99
N GLN A 300 -4.67 30.96 -14.92
CA GLN A 300 -4.98 31.70 -13.70
C GLN A 300 -6.16 32.67 -13.93
N ALA A 301 -7.28 32.39 -13.27
CA ALA A 301 -8.46 33.23 -13.28
C ALA A 301 -8.68 33.85 -11.89
N GLY A 302 -8.20 35.07 -11.69
CA GLY A 302 -8.25 35.75 -10.39
C GLY A 302 -7.41 35.01 -9.35
N GLY A 303 -8.06 34.54 -8.27
CA GLY A 303 -7.40 33.81 -7.19
C GLY A 303 -7.33 32.30 -7.35
N THR A 304 -7.73 31.79 -8.51
CA THR A 304 -7.78 30.37 -8.83
C THR A 304 -6.77 30.03 -9.92
N VAL A 305 -6.02 28.95 -9.74
CA VAL A 305 -5.12 28.36 -10.73
C VAL A 305 -5.64 26.99 -11.13
N THR A 306 -5.77 26.74 -12.43
CA THR A 306 -6.10 25.42 -12.98
C THR A 306 -4.87 24.87 -13.69
N VAL A 307 -4.53 23.62 -13.42
CA VAL A 307 -3.46 22.86 -14.07
C VAL A 307 -4.06 21.67 -14.79
N HIS A 308 -3.94 21.70 -16.10
CA HIS A 308 -4.38 20.64 -16.99
C HIS A 308 -3.24 19.62 -17.14
N GLY A 309 -3.56 18.34 -17.01
CA GLY A 309 -2.72 17.25 -17.47
C GLY A 309 -2.79 17.06 -18.98
N THR A 310 -2.23 15.96 -19.43
CA THR A 310 -2.19 15.48 -20.80
C THR A 310 -2.83 14.09 -20.86
N PRO A 311 -3.10 13.52 -22.05
CA PRO A 311 -3.52 12.12 -22.17
C PRO A 311 -2.40 11.08 -21.92
N ARG A 312 -1.29 11.47 -21.30
CA ARG A 312 -0.10 10.64 -21.00
C ARG A 312 0.23 10.79 -19.52
N ASP A 313 1.09 9.90 -19.02
CA ASP A 313 1.62 9.97 -17.66
C ASP A 313 2.19 11.36 -17.33
N ASP A 314 1.55 12.02 -16.39
CA ASP A 314 1.95 13.34 -15.89
C ASP A 314 2.51 13.25 -14.48
N HIS A 315 3.44 14.17 -14.20
CA HIS A 315 4.00 14.35 -12.88
C HIS A 315 3.75 15.78 -12.39
N PHE A 316 2.95 15.89 -11.34
CA PHE A 316 2.59 17.15 -10.71
C PHE A 316 3.32 17.34 -9.37
N LEU A 317 3.69 18.58 -9.09
CA LEU A 317 4.18 19.01 -7.79
C LEU A 317 3.37 20.22 -7.34
N PHE A 318 2.86 20.18 -6.13
CA PHE A 318 2.31 21.34 -5.44
C PHE A 318 3.09 21.55 -4.14
N ASP A 319 3.91 22.60 -4.12
CA ASP A 319 4.80 22.91 -3.01
C ASP A 319 4.46 24.28 -2.46
N VAL A 320 4.03 24.31 -1.20
CA VAL A 320 3.69 25.54 -0.46
C VAL A 320 4.67 25.86 0.67
N SER A 321 5.79 25.13 0.76
CA SER A 321 6.77 25.27 1.85
C SER A 321 7.42 26.66 1.93
N ALA A 322 7.56 27.34 0.79
CA ALA A 322 8.18 28.67 0.68
C ALA A 322 7.46 29.58 -0.33
N GLY A 323 6.13 29.46 -0.45
CA GLY A 323 5.28 30.17 -1.42
C GLY A 323 4.51 29.20 -2.32
N HIS A 324 3.51 29.67 -3.07
CA HIS A 324 2.67 28.77 -3.88
C HIS A 324 3.37 28.39 -5.18
N LYS A 325 3.97 27.20 -5.22
CA LYS A 325 4.62 26.64 -6.41
C LYS A 325 3.83 25.48 -6.97
N VAL A 326 3.65 25.48 -8.28
CA VAL A 326 3.03 24.38 -9.01
C VAL A 326 3.97 23.95 -10.11
N ALA A 327 4.19 22.66 -10.31
CA ALA A 327 4.86 22.16 -11.50
C ALA A 327 4.06 21.04 -12.15
N VAL A 328 4.12 20.98 -13.49
CA VAL A 328 3.59 19.88 -14.29
C VAL A 328 4.66 19.47 -15.30
N ASN A 329 5.01 18.18 -15.33
CA ASN A 329 6.03 17.61 -16.20
C ASN A 329 7.37 18.37 -16.16
N GLY A 330 7.73 18.84 -14.96
CA GLY A 330 8.96 19.60 -14.69
C GLY A 330 8.91 21.09 -15.03
N VAL A 331 7.83 21.61 -15.63
CA VAL A 331 7.66 23.06 -15.84
C VAL A 331 7.06 23.67 -14.58
N ALA A 332 7.84 24.46 -13.85
CA ALA A 332 7.42 25.07 -12.59
C ALA A 332 6.86 26.48 -12.78
N TYR A 333 5.89 26.87 -11.94
CA TYR A 333 5.22 28.15 -11.89
C TYR A 333 5.16 28.62 -10.43
N GLU A 334 5.37 29.92 -10.19
CA GLU A 334 5.26 30.53 -8.87
C GLU A 334 4.13 31.55 -8.84
N PHE A 335 3.27 31.46 -7.83
CA PHE A 335 2.14 32.36 -7.64
C PHE A 335 2.26 33.15 -6.34
N ALA A 336 1.86 34.42 -6.38
CA ALA A 336 1.83 35.25 -5.19
C ALA A 336 0.77 34.71 -4.21
N ALA A 337 1.20 34.23 -3.04
CA ALA A 337 0.32 33.64 -2.03
C ALA A 337 -0.80 34.60 -1.56
N ALA A 338 -0.55 35.92 -1.59
CA ALA A 338 -1.56 36.92 -1.25
C ALA A 338 -2.69 37.06 -2.30
N GLN A 339 -2.50 36.51 -3.50
CA GLN A 339 -3.40 36.68 -4.64
C GLN A 339 -4.02 35.36 -5.10
N THR A 340 -3.46 34.21 -4.73
CA THR A 340 -3.90 32.88 -5.16
C THR A 340 -4.16 32.01 -3.95
N ALA A 341 -5.35 31.42 -3.87
CA ALA A 341 -5.75 30.61 -2.72
C ALA A 341 -6.39 29.28 -3.12
N ALA A 342 -6.79 29.11 -4.38
CA ALA A 342 -7.44 27.90 -4.88
C ALA A 342 -6.68 27.33 -6.07
N PHE A 343 -6.48 26.02 -6.06
CA PHE A 343 -5.80 25.30 -7.12
C PHE A 343 -6.59 24.06 -7.52
N PHE A 344 -6.64 23.78 -8.82
CA PHE A 344 -7.29 22.61 -9.38
C PHE A 344 -6.33 21.92 -10.34
N LEU A 345 -6.18 20.61 -10.20
CA LEU A 345 -5.34 19.77 -11.04
C LEU A 345 -6.21 18.65 -11.61
N ASP A 346 -6.15 18.45 -12.92
CA ASP A 346 -6.81 17.34 -13.60
C ASP A 346 -5.78 16.54 -14.41
N GLY A 347 -5.43 15.33 -13.96
CA GLY A 347 -4.45 14.47 -14.64
C GLY A 347 -4.94 13.91 -15.97
N LEU A 348 -6.25 13.94 -16.22
CA LEU A 348 -6.89 13.39 -17.42
C LEU A 348 -6.72 11.87 -17.54
N GLY A 349 -5.70 11.39 -18.24
CA GLY A 349 -5.52 9.97 -18.46
C GLY A 349 -4.06 9.63 -18.68
N GLY A 350 -3.65 8.46 -18.22
CA GLY A 350 -2.24 8.14 -18.07
C GLY A 350 -2.07 7.39 -16.76
N SER A 351 -0.85 7.30 -16.27
CA SER A 351 -0.54 6.96 -14.89
C SER A 351 0.04 8.19 -14.20
N ASP A 352 -0.83 8.97 -13.58
CA ASP A 352 -0.53 10.32 -13.12
C ASP A 352 -0.14 10.33 -11.63
N HIS A 353 0.82 11.17 -11.29
CA HIS A 353 1.34 11.32 -9.93
C HIS A 353 1.28 12.76 -9.47
N VAL A 354 0.84 12.98 -8.22
CA VAL A 354 0.92 14.29 -7.56
C VAL A 354 1.71 14.20 -6.26
N GLU A 355 2.67 15.10 -6.09
CA GLU A 355 3.36 15.33 -4.82
C GLU A 355 2.84 16.62 -4.17
N PHE A 356 2.36 16.52 -2.92
CA PHE A 356 1.98 17.65 -2.08
C PHE A 356 3.06 17.91 -1.03
N VAL A 357 3.56 19.14 -0.95
CA VAL A 357 4.52 19.58 0.07
C VAL A 357 3.93 20.72 0.86
N GLY A 358 3.76 20.52 2.16
CA GLY A 358 3.16 21.44 3.12
C GLY A 358 4.05 22.56 3.60
N THR A 359 3.51 23.27 4.58
CA THR A 359 4.07 24.44 5.23
C THR A 359 4.80 24.04 6.51
N SER A 360 5.11 25.00 7.39
CA SER A 360 5.55 24.71 8.76
C SER A 360 4.41 24.81 9.78
N GLU A 361 3.19 25.03 9.30
CA GLU A 361 1.96 25.18 10.07
C GLU A 361 1.04 23.97 9.79
N PRO A 362 0.02 23.71 10.63
CA PRO A 362 -0.84 22.53 10.46
C PRO A 362 -1.54 22.49 9.10
N ASP A 363 -1.29 21.41 8.36
CA ASP A 363 -1.88 21.14 7.06
C ASP A 363 -2.79 19.89 7.08
N ASN A 364 -3.70 19.83 6.10
CA ASN A 364 -4.67 18.75 5.99
C ASN A 364 -4.73 18.19 4.57
N ALA A 365 -4.70 16.86 4.42
CA ALA A 365 -4.98 16.20 3.15
C ALA A 365 -6.00 15.08 3.27
N THR A 366 -6.81 14.89 2.23
CA THR A 366 -7.65 13.69 2.06
C THR A 366 -7.32 13.07 0.72
N LEU A 367 -6.85 11.83 0.73
CA LEU A 367 -6.37 11.09 -0.44
C LEU A 367 -7.30 9.91 -0.71
N TYR A 368 -7.84 9.87 -1.93
CA TYR A 368 -8.69 8.82 -2.48
C TYR A 368 -7.91 8.06 -3.57
N PRO A 369 -8.41 6.90 -4.04
CA PRO A 369 -7.73 6.13 -5.08
C PRO A 369 -7.49 6.87 -6.41
N ALA A 370 -8.33 7.87 -6.73
CA ALA A 370 -8.29 8.58 -8.02
C ALA A 370 -8.29 10.12 -7.88
N SER A 371 -8.17 10.64 -6.66
CA SER A 371 -8.28 12.07 -6.36
C SER A 371 -7.74 12.41 -4.99
N GLY A 372 -7.48 13.69 -4.74
CA GLY A 372 -7.06 14.18 -3.43
C GLY A 372 -7.43 15.63 -3.21
N THR A 373 -7.59 16.02 -1.95
CA THR A 373 -7.66 17.42 -1.53
C THR A 373 -6.56 17.72 -0.54
N PHE A 374 -6.05 18.94 -0.60
CA PHE A 374 -4.96 19.41 0.25
C PHE A 374 -5.21 20.88 0.64
N SER A 375 -5.01 21.22 1.91
CA SER A 375 -5.36 22.55 2.41
C SER A 375 -4.60 22.91 3.66
N GLY A 376 -4.32 24.19 3.81
CA GLY A 376 -3.66 24.76 4.96
C GLY A 376 -3.85 26.27 5.03
N PRO A 377 -3.04 26.97 5.83
CA PRO A 377 -3.13 28.42 5.94
C PRO A 377 -2.88 29.11 4.58
N GLY A 378 -3.93 29.68 3.99
CA GLY A 378 -3.82 30.52 2.79
C GLY A 378 -3.93 29.79 1.45
N TYR A 379 -4.14 28.47 1.44
CA TYR A 379 -4.28 27.70 0.21
C TYR A 379 -5.25 26.52 0.34
N TRP A 380 -5.82 26.13 -0.79
CA TRP A 380 -6.62 24.92 -0.97
C TRP A 380 -6.38 24.37 -2.38
N MET A 381 -6.23 23.06 -2.51
CA MET A 381 -5.94 22.35 -3.75
C MET A 381 -6.83 21.12 -3.86
N ALA A 382 -7.31 20.82 -5.07
CA ALA A 382 -7.91 19.55 -5.43
C ALA A 382 -7.24 18.96 -6.68
N ALA A 383 -6.94 17.67 -6.62
CA ALA A 383 -6.41 16.88 -7.74
C ALA A 383 -7.41 15.78 -8.10
N THR A 384 -7.67 15.59 -9.40
CA THR A 384 -8.51 14.52 -9.95
C THR A 384 -7.79 13.81 -11.08
N GLY A 385 -8.16 12.55 -11.35
CA GLY A 385 -7.52 11.77 -12.41
C GLY A 385 -6.06 11.48 -12.08
N ILE A 386 -5.79 11.10 -10.83
CA ILE A 386 -4.45 10.73 -10.37
C ILE A 386 -4.44 9.26 -9.92
N GLU A 387 -3.41 8.50 -10.26
CA GLU A 387 -3.26 7.10 -9.84
C GLU A 387 -2.39 6.97 -8.60
N SER A 388 -1.61 8.00 -8.30
CA SER A 388 -0.73 8.01 -7.14
C SER A 388 -0.56 9.39 -6.52
N ALA A 389 -0.39 9.42 -5.20
CA ALA A 389 -0.20 10.65 -4.45
C ALA A 389 0.90 10.50 -3.38
N GLY A 390 1.73 11.52 -3.26
CA GLY A 390 2.59 11.70 -2.11
C GLY A 390 2.23 12.95 -1.32
N PHE A 391 2.38 12.88 -0.01
CA PHE A 391 2.19 14.00 0.91
C PHE A 391 3.40 14.07 1.85
N ASP A 392 4.00 15.25 1.92
CA ASP A 392 4.99 15.63 2.92
C ASP A 392 4.47 16.86 3.66
N GLY A 393 4.11 16.70 4.94
CA GLY A 393 3.65 17.81 5.77
C GLY A 393 4.74 18.86 6.02
N ALA A 394 6.02 18.50 5.82
CA ALA A 394 7.21 19.28 6.16
C ALA A 394 7.33 19.60 7.67
N GLY A 395 6.42 20.36 8.25
CA GLY A 395 6.29 20.56 9.69
C GLY A 395 4.97 21.21 10.08
N GLY A 396 4.63 21.14 11.35
CA GLY A 396 3.27 21.45 11.81
C GLY A 396 2.72 20.25 12.56
N GLU A 397 1.44 20.27 12.92
CA GLU A 397 0.74 19.06 13.35
C GLU A 397 -0.21 18.66 12.22
N ASP A 398 0.27 17.83 11.31
CA ASP A 398 -0.40 17.57 10.04
C ASP A 398 -1.38 16.41 10.15
N THR A 399 -2.52 16.54 9.46
CA THR A 399 -3.55 15.49 9.47
C THR A 399 -3.90 15.00 8.07
N VAL A 400 -3.77 13.70 7.85
CA VAL A 400 -4.04 13.08 6.55
C VAL A 400 -5.06 11.95 6.68
N TRP A 401 -6.06 11.96 5.79
CA TRP A 401 -7.00 10.85 5.59
C TRP A 401 -6.66 10.10 4.32
N ILE A 402 -6.48 8.78 4.41
CA ILE A 402 -6.23 7.89 3.29
C ILE A 402 -7.41 6.94 3.14
N TRP A 403 -7.99 6.90 1.94
CA TRP A 403 -9.08 6.00 1.57
C TRP A 403 -8.58 4.91 0.62
N GLY A 404 -8.69 3.66 1.07
CA GLY A 404 -8.51 2.48 0.26
C GLY A 404 -9.64 2.29 -0.76
N SER A 405 -9.50 1.28 -1.61
CA SER A 405 -10.47 0.95 -2.65
C SER A 405 -11.38 -0.19 -2.19
N SER A 406 -12.19 -0.73 -3.10
CA SER A 406 -12.98 -1.94 -2.81
C SER A 406 -12.19 -3.24 -2.99
N GLY A 407 -10.99 -3.16 -3.56
CA GLY A 407 -10.06 -4.28 -3.70
C GLY A 407 -9.14 -4.40 -2.48
N ALA A 408 -8.32 -5.45 -2.42
CA ALA A 408 -7.43 -5.64 -1.29
C ALA A 408 -6.33 -4.57 -1.24
N ASN A 409 -6.24 -3.87 -0.10
CA ASN A 409 -5.25 -2.88 0.23
C ASN A 409 -4.25 -3.35 1.30
N THR A 410 -3.02 -2.87 1.20
CA THR A 410 -1.97 -3.04 2.20
C THR A 410 -1.58 -1.68 2.75
N TYR A 411 -1.67 -1.53 4.07
CA TYR A 411 -1.24 -0.34 4.80
C TYR A 411 -0.01 -0.66 5.64
N THR A 412 1.07 0.09 5.46
CA THR A 412 2.29 -0.01 6.27
C THR A 412 2.62 1.33 6.88
N ALA A 413 2.89 1.38 8.19
CA ALA A 413 3.15 2.64 8.88
C ALA A 413 4.31 2.56 9.87
N ARG A 414 5.04 3.66 9.96
CA ARG A 414 6.10 3.93 10.94
C ARG A 414 5.74 5.21 11.69
N PRO A 415 6.42 5.54 12.80
CA PRO A 415 6.23 6.83 13.45
C PRO A 415 6.31 7.98 12.43
N GLY A 416 5.24 8.79 12.35
CA GLY A 416 5.13 9.96 11.46
C GLY A 416 5.00 9.66 9.96
N SER A 417 4.82 8.41 9.53
CA SER A 417 4.70 8.09 8.10
C SER A 417 3.85 6.86 7.80
N ALA A 418 3.25 6.83 6.63
CA ALA A 418 2.51 5.68 6.16
C ALA A 418 2.51 5.54 4.64
N GLU A 419 2.29 4.31 4.19
CA GLU A 419 2.08 3.96 2.80
C GLU A 419 0.83 3.08 2.70
N MET A 420 -0.01 3.33 1.70
CA MET A 420 -1.11 2.45 1.32
C MET A 420 -1.02 2.08 -0.15
N THR A 421 -0.99 0.79 -0.44
CA THR A 421 -0.95 0.25 -1.81
C THR A 421 -2.01 -0.83 -2.04
N GLY A 422 -2.20 -1.22 -3.30
CA GLY A 422 -3.10 -2.32 -3.69
C GLY A 422 -4.47 -1.84 -4.16
N GLY A 423 -5.20 -2.68 -4.89
CA GLY A 423 -6.52 -2.34 -5.40
C GLY A 423 -6.60 -1.05 -6.24
N GLY A 424 -5.49 -0.64 -6.87
CA GLY A 424 -5.38 0.63 -7.61
C GLY A 424 -5.00 1.85 -6.78
N VAL A 425 -4.77 1.70 -5.47
CA VAL A 425 -4.28 2.76 -4.58
C VAL A 425 -2.75 2.74 -4.55
N SER A 426 -2.13 3.92 -4.60
CA SER A 426 -0.69 4.12 -4.39
C SER A 426 -0.44 5.46 -3.69
N VAL A 427 -0.39 5.44 -2.35
CA VAL A 427 -0.32 6.65 -1.53
C VAL A 427 0.84 6.56 -0.54
N ARG A 428 1.67 7.61 -0.46
CA ARG A 428 2.73 7.80 0.55
C ARG A 428 2.50 9.09 1.34
N VAL A 429 2.67 9.05 2.65
CA VAL A 429 2.36 10.16 3.56
C VAL A 429 3.42 10.30 4.64
N VAL A 430 3.85 11.53 4.90
CA VAL A 430 4.59 11.95 6.09
C VAL A 430 3.75 12.99 6.82
N ALA A 431 3.23 12.63 7.99
CA ALA A 431 2.32 13.47 8.80
C ALA A 431 2.21 12.94 10.24
N ASP A 432 1.89 13.80 11.19
CA ASP A 432 1.73 13.43 12.60
C ASP A 432 0.48 12.57 12.84
N ARG A 433 -0.63 12.86 12.14
CA ARG A 433 -1.93 12.21 12.36
C ARG A 433 -2.46 11.59 11.08
N ILE A 434 -2.43 10.27 10.99
CA ILE A 434 -2.84 9.54 9.79
C ILE A 434 -4.08 8.69 10.07
N TYR A 435 -5.15 8.94 9.33
CA TYR A 435 -6.41 8.20 9.37
C TYR A 435 -6.53 7.35 8.11
N ALA A 436 -6.41 6.03 8.22
CA ALA A 436 -6.48 5.12 7.08
C ALA A 436 -7.74 4.26 7.11
N ARG A 437 -8.37 4.09 5.95
CA ARG A 437 -9.55 3.23 5.77
C ARG A 437 -9.29 2.19 4.68
N GLY A 438 -9.54 0.92 4.96
CA GLY A 438 -9.33 -0.16 3.99
C GLY A 438 -10.23 -0.08 2.76
N GLY A 439 -11.50 0.28 2.93
CA GLY A 439 -12.45 0.47 1.81
C GLY A 439 -13.16 -0.82 1.35
N GLY A 440 -12.64 -2.01 1.68
CA GLY A 440 -13.27 -3.30 1.43
C GLY A 440 -12.29 -4.34 0.91
N GLY A 441 -12.70 -5.61 0.81
CA GLY A 441 -11.78 -6.68 0.44
C GLY A 441 -10.93 -7.18 1.61
N ALA A 442 -9.83 -7.89 1.32
CA ALA A 442 -8.98 -8.53 2.32
C ALA A 442 -7.85 -7.61 2.78
N ASP A 443 -8.20 -6.48 3.37
CA ASP A 443 -7.24 -5.41 3.70
C ASP A 443 -6.36 -5.77 4.89
N THR A 444 -5.08 -5.41 4.82
CA THR A 444 -4.09 -5.65 5.88
C THR A 444 -3.40 -4.35 6.31
N ALA A 445 -3.11 -4.22 7.60
CA ALA A 445 -2.37 -3.10 8.17
C ALA A 445 -1.23 -3.60 9.05
N THR A 446 -0.01 -3.11 8.84
CA THR A 446 1.17 -3.38 9.68
C THR A 446 1.78 -2.07 10.15
N ILE A 447 1.99 -1.92 11.45
CA ILE A 447 2.49 -0.69 12.07
C ILE A 447 3.63 -1.04 13.01
N TRP A 448 4.74 -0.31 12.88
CA TRP A 448 5.90 -0.41 13.76
C TRP A 448 5.87 0.69 14.80
N ASP A 449 6.31 0.35 16.00
CA ASP A 449 6.56 1.25 17.13
C ASP A 449 7.66 2.28 16.84
N SER A 450 7.78 3.22 17.76
CA SER A 450 8.89 4.14 17.92
C SER A 450 9.88 3.59 18.95
N PRO A 451 11.02 4.28 19.17
CA PRO A 451 11.88 3.94 20.29
C PRO A 451 11.38 4.39 21.68
N GLY A 452 10.23 5.03 21.75
CA GLY A 452 9.60 5.53 22.98
C GLY A 452 8.46 4.62 23.44
N ASN A 453 7.70 5.04 24.46
CA ASN A 453 6.55 4.25 24.91
C ASN A 453 5.37 4.40 23.94
N ASP A 454 4.92 3.29 23.37
CA ASP A 454 3.81 3.27 22.43
C ASP A 454 2.58 2.53 22.96
N LEU A 455 1.40 2.95 22.52
CA LEU A 455 0.12 2.33 22.84
C LEU A 455 -0.64 1.93 21.57
N PHE A 456 -0.95 0.64 21.48
CA PHE A 456 -1.74 0.04 20.40
C PHE A 456 -3.08 -0.44 20.96
N GLU A 457 -4.17 0.25 20.60
CA GLU A 457 -5.52 -0.13 20.97
C GLU A 457 -6.25 -0.77 19.77
N PHE A 458 -6.46 -2.08 19.83
CA PHE A 458 -7.22 -2.83 18.84
C PHE A 458 -8.68 -2.98 19.25
N PHE A 459 -9.58 -2.62 18.35
CA PHE A 459 -11.02 -2.85 18.45
C PHE A 459 -11.48 -3.83 17.35
N PRO A 460 -12.72 -4.33 17.42
CA PRO A 460 -13.18 -5.32 16.46
C PRO A 460 -13.17 -4.88 15.00
N ILE A 461 -13.27 -3.59 14.69
CA ILE A 461 -13.30 -3.07 13.29
C ILE A 461 -12.35 -1.90 13.03
N TRP A 462 -11.66 -1.42 14.06
CA TRP A 462 -10.77 -0.26 13.99
C TRP A 462 -9.63 -0.41 14.99
N ALA A 463 -8.58 0.38 14.83
CA ALA A 463 -7.49 0.47 15.80
C ALA A 463 -7.00 1.90 15.93
N ARG A 464 -6.39 2.19 17.08
CA ARG A 464 -5.69 3.44 17.33
C ARG A 464 -4.29 3.11 17.82
N VAL A 465 -3.30 3.72 17.20
CA VAL A 465 -1.89 3.61 17.58
C VAL A 465 -1.40 5.00 17.91
N THR A 466 -0.75 5.17 19.05
CA THR A 466 -0.22 6.46 19.50
C THR A 466 1.15 6.29 20.12
N GLY A 467 2.03 7.23 19.81
CA GLY A 467 3.32 7.43 20.45
C GLY A 467 3.69 8.90 20.53
N GLU A 468 4.94 9.19 20.85
CA GLU A 468 5.43 10.57 20.88
C GLU A 468 5.46 11.17 19.47
N GLY A 469 4.64 12.21 19.25
CA GLY A 469 4.61 12.94 17.97
C GLY A 469 3.89 12.22 16.82
N TYR A 470 3.20 11.09 17.06
CA TYR A 470 2.46 10.43 15.99
C TYR A 470 1.19 9.70 16.46
N LEU A 471 0.22 9.64 15.55
CA LEU A 471 -1.05 8.93 15.72
C LEU A 471 -1.45 8.26 14.41
N HIS A 472 -1.79 6.97 14.48
CA HIS A 472 -2.48 6.27 13.40
C HIS A 472 -3.87 5.85 13.87
N ASN A 473 -4.88 6.11 13.04
CA ASN A 473 -6.24 5.61 13.25
C ASN A 473 -6.65 4.77 12.03
N LEU A 474 -7.00 3.52 12.27
CA LEU A 474 -7.22 2.53 11.23
C LEU A 474 -8.65 2.04 11.29
N GLN A 475 -9.32 1.91 10.16
CA GLN A 475 -10.68 1.37 10.10
C GLN A 475 -10.87 0.46 8.89
N GLY A 476 -11.60 -0.63 9.08
CA GLY A 476 -12.01 -1.50 7.97
C GLY A 476 -10.96 -2.52 7.52
N PHE A 477 -9.84 -2.66 8.24
CA PHE A 477 -8.84 -3.68 7.93
C PHE A 477 -9.22 -5.05 8.51
N THR A 478 -9.17 -6.08 7.67
CA THR A 478 -9.45 -7.47 8.09
C THR A 478 -8.34 -8.04 8.95
N THR A 479 -7.09 -7.59 8.75
CA THR A 479 -5.94 -7.94 9.58
C THR A 479 -5.20 -6.68 10.00
N MET A 480 -4.94 -6.52 11.30
CA MET A 480 -4.12 -5.42 11.84
C MET A 480 -3.00 -6.01 12.70
N ILE A 481 -1.77 -5.57 12.46
CA ILE A 481 -0.56 -6.05 13.11
C ILE A 481 0.20 -4.86 13.68
N GLY A 482 0.34 -4.81 15.00
CA GLY A 482 1.28 -3.93 15.69
C GLY A 482 2.57 -4.68 15.98
N LYS A 483 3.70 -4.04 15.77
CA LYS A 483 5.03 -4.60 16.02
C LYS A 483 5.81 -3.67 16.95
N ALA A 484 6.28 -4.24 18.05
CA ALA A 484 7.16 -3.61 19.01
C ALA A 484 8.39 -4.49 19.31
N ALA A 485 9.36 -3.95 20.05
CA ALA A 485 10.56 -4.67 20.45
C ALA A 485 10.59 -4.93 21.97
N ILE A 486 10.09 -6.09 22.41
CA ILE A 486 9.93 -6.41 23.84
C ILE A 486 11.20 -6.16 24.67
N GLY A 487 11.08 -5.36 25.73
CA GLY A 487 12.17 -4.99 26.63
C GLY A 487 13.23 -4.07 26.01
N VAL A 488 12.99 -3.53 24.81
CA VAL A 488 13.92 -2.69 24.05
C VAL A 488 13.17 -1.45 23.54
N ASN A 489 13.66 -0.27 23.90
CA ASN A 489 13.12 1.02 23.45
C ASN A 489 11.72 1.41 23.99
N GLY A 490 11.57 1.49 25.30
CA GLY A 490 10.33 1.95 25.93
C GLY A 490 9.59 0.82 26.64
N ILE A 491 8.39 1.13 27.12
CA ILE A 491 7.43 0.17 27.65
C ILE A 491 6.20 0.25 26.76
N ASP A 492 6.06 -0.71 25.88
CA ASP A 492 5.01 -0.73 24.87
C ASP A 492 3.81 -1.54 25.36
N ALA A 493 2.63 -1.00 25.09
CA ALA A 493 1.37 -1.60 25.51
C ALA A 493 0.47 -1.90 24.30
N ALA A 494 -0.09 -3.11 24.27
CA ALA A 494 -1.20 -3.45 23.38
C ALA A 494 -2.46 -3.80 24.17
N ILE A 495 -3.57 -3.18 23.79
CA ILE A 495 -4.90 -3.45 24.33
C ILE A 495 -5.76 -4.07 23.22
N LEU A 496 -6.21 -5.31 23.41
CA LEU A 496 -7.06 -6.02 22.46
C LEU A 496 -8.49 -6.11 23.01
N ARG A 497 -9.46 -5.55 22.28
CA ARG A 497 -10.86 -5.52 22.71
C ARG A 497 -11.74 -6.36 21.79
N GLY A 498 -12.45 -7.29 22.41
CA GLY A 498 -13.37 -8.19 21.76
C GLY A 498 -14.71 -7.58 21.41
N SER A 499 -15.50 -8.40 20.72
CA SER A 499 -16.88 -8.16 20.32
C SER A 499 -17.86 -8.81 21.30
N PRO A 500 -19.17 -8.55 21.18
CA PRO A 500 -20.16 -9.32 21.93
C PRO A 500 -20.33 -10.79 21.49
N GLN A 501 -19.67 -11.21 20.40
CA GLN A 501 -19.65 -12.61 19.94
C GLN A 501 -18.48 -13.34 20.59
N GLY A 502 -18.49 -14.68 20.55
CA GLY A 502 -17.37 -15.47 21.06
C GLY A 502 -16.07 -15.15 20.32
N ASP A 503 -15.13 -14.56 21.04
CA ASP A 503 -13.81 -14.21 20.55
C ASP A 503 -12.75 -15.24 21.03
N TRP A 504 -11.65 -15.33 20.29
CA TRP A 504 -10.54 -16.20 20.63
C TRP A 504 -9.25 -15.39 20.74
N VAL A 505 -8.51 -15.56 21.83
CA VAL A 505 -7.20 -14.94 22.03
C VAL A 505 -6.17 -16.01 22.34
N LYS A 506 -4.98 -15.90 21.75
CA LYS A 506 -3.79 -16.65 22.15
C LYS A 506 -2.65 -15.71 22.47
N SER A 507 -2.06 -15.88 23.65
CA SER A 507 -0.81 -15.23 24.05
C SER A 507 0.33 -16.23 24.13
N THR A 508 1.47 -15.81 23.61
CA THR A 508 2.77 -16.49 23.67
C THR A 508 3.81 -15.49 24.18
N THR A 509 5.05 -15.93 24.35
CA THR A 509 6.18 -15.06 24.74
C THR A 509 6.39 -13.83 23.88
N ILE A 510 6.10 -13.90 22.58
CA ILE A 510 6.40 -12.82 21.64
C ILE A 510 5.19 -12.33 20.84
N THR A 511 4.09 -13.07 20.86
CA THR A 511 2.91 -12.71 20.07
C THR A 511 1.63 -12.91 20.87
N THR A 512 0.72 -11.95 20.73
CA THR A 512 -0.68 -12.09 21.13
C THR A 512 -1.56 -11.87 19.91
N ARG A 513 -2.49 -12.79 19.66
CA ARG A 513 -3.42 -12.73 18.54
C ARG A 513 -4.85 -12.86 19.02
N MET A 514 -5.73 -12.01 18.50
CA MET A 514 -7.17 -12.07 18.72
C MET A 514 -7.89 -12.28 17.39
N LEU A 515 -8.80 -13.25 17.36
CA LEU A 515 -9.82 -13.39 16.32
C LEU A 515 -11.13 -12.84 16.86
N THR A 516 -11.63 -11.76 16.25
CA THR A 516 -12.88 -11.11 16.63
C THR A 516 -13.65 -10.71 15.38
N LEU A 517 -14.95 -11.04 15.31
CA LEU A 517 -15.79 -10.83 14.11
C LEU A 517 -15.18 -11.37 12.79
N GLY A 518 -14.39 -12.45 12.85
CA GLY A 518 -13.72 -13.02 11.67
C GLY A 518 -12.47 -12.25 11.20
N ALA A 519 -12.03 -11.24 11.95
CA ALA A 519 -10.88 -10.39 11.65
C ALA A 519 -9.77 -10.59 12.69
N TRP A 520 -8.51 -10.47 12.25
CA TRP A 520 -7.32 -10.71 13.07
C TRP A 520 -6.74 -9.41 13.64
N ARG A 521 -6.44 -9.41 14.94
CA ARG A 521 -5.64 -8.39 15.62
C ARG A 521 -4.39 -9.05 16.18
N HIS A 522 -3.22 -8.52 15.86
CA HIS A 522 -1.94 -9.11 16.22
C HIS A 522 -1.07 -8.06 16.91
N ALA A 523 -0.60 -8.38 18.10
CA ALA A 523 0.43 -7.65 18.81
C ALA A 523 1.71 -8.51 18.86
N GLU A 524 2.78 -8.06 18.23
CA GLU A 524 4.11 -8.71 18.23
C GLU A 524 5.06 -7.89 19.10
N GLY A 525 5.70 -8.53 20.08
CA GLY A 525 6.81 -7.95 20.83
C GLY A 525 6.47 -6.83 21.82
N PHE A 526 5.28 -6.79 22.40
CA PHE A 526 4.90 -5.79 23.41
C PHE A 526 5.25 -6.22 24.83
N ASP A 527 5.66 -5.28 25.70
CA ASP A 527 5.94 -5.52 27.12
C ASP A 527 4.66 -5.82 27.92
N THR A 528 3.58 -5.09 27.61
CA THR A 528 2.30 -5.23 28.29
C THR A 528 1.17 -5.54 27.31
N ILE A 529 0.45 -6.62 27.58
CA ILE A 529 -0.75 -7.02 26.86
C ILE A 529 -1.95 -6.95 27.79
N THR A 530 -3.02 -6.28 27.35
CA THR A 530 -4.33 -6.34 28.01
C THR A 530 -5.39 -6.79 27.02
N ALA A 531 -6.06 -7.92 27.29
CA ALA A 531 -7.15 -8.45 26.46
C ALA A 531 -8.50 -8.34 27.18
N TYR A 532 -9.55 -7.97 26.45
CA TYR A 532 -10.93 -7.91 26.97
C TYR A 532 -11.88 -8.75 26.11
N GLY A 533 -12.37 -9.86 26.66
CA GLY A 533 -13.60 -10.53 26.22
C GLY A 533 -14.83 -9.74 26.69
N ARG A 534 -15.93 -9.80 25.92
CA ARG A 534 -17.19 -9.11 26.26
C ARG A 534 -18.35 -10.08 26.51
N GLY A 535 -18.02 -11.29 26.97
CA GLY A 535 -18.98 -12.26 27.51
C GLY A 535 -19.78 -12.96 26.42
N GLY A 536 -19.11 -13.33 25.32
CA GLY A 536 -19.68 -13.91 24.10
C GLY A 536 -21.06 -14.55 24.21
N LYS A 537 -22.06 -13.96 23.54
CA LYS A 537 -23.50 -14.25 23.72
C LYS A 537 -23.91 -15.73 23.59
N ASP A 538 -23.32 -16.43 22.63
CA ASP A 538 -23.68 -17.84 22.30
C ASP A 538 -22.52 -18.82 22.55
N LYS A 539 -21.29 -18.31 22.68
CA LYS A 539 -20.06 -19.07 22.95
C LYS A 539 -19.17 -18.22 23.87
N PRO A 540 -18.63 -18.79 24.95
CA PRO A 540 -17.75 -18.05 25.84
C PRO A 540 -16.48 -17.61 25.10
N ASP A 541 -15.98 -16.43 25.45
CA ASP A 541 -14.69 -15.94 24.97
C ASP A 541 -13.59 -16.86 25.49
N THR A 542 -12.68 -17.27 24.60
CA THR A 542 -11.61 -18.22 24.89
C THR A 542 -10.25 -17.54 24.93
N PHE A 543 -9.47 -17.78 25.97
CA PHE A 543 -8.09 -17.31 26.11
C PHE A 543 -7.13 -18.46 26.31
N LEU A 544 -6.19 -18.63 25.38
CA LEU A 544 -5.06 -19.54 25.49
C LEU A 544 -3.82 -18.73 25.89
N VAL A 545 -3.21 -19.04 27.03
CA VAL A 545 -1.98 -18.38 27.49
C VAL A 545 -0.87 -19.41 27.64
N GLN A 546 0.31 -19.09 27.11
CA GLN A 546 1.53 -19.89 27.30
C GLN A 546 2.48 -19.15 28.24
N ASP A 547 3.17 -19.92 29.08
CA ASP A 547 4.27 -19.40 29.91
C ASP A 547 5.45 -18.88 29.05
N THR A 548 6.41 -18.28 29.73
CA THR A 548 7.70 -17.86 29.22
C THR A 548 8.80 -18.81 29.72
N PRO A 549 10.03 -18.76 29.16
CA PRO A 549 11.17 -19.52 29.69
C PRO A 549 11.66 -19.03 31.06
N GLY A 550 11.23 -17.85 31.51
CA GLY A 550 11.57 -17.30 32.83
C GLY A 550 10.68 -17.87 33.93
N ALA A 551 11.00 -17.58 35.19
CA ALA A 551 10.11 -17.91 36.29
C ALA A 551 8.87 -17.00 36.24
N ASP A 552 7.70 -17.60 36.03
CA ASP A 552 6.45 -16.87 35.86
C ASP A 552 5.52 -17.03 37.06
N THR A 553 4.73 -15.98 37.33
CA THR A 553 3.57 -16.07 38.22
C THR A 553 2.30 -16.01 37.40
N LEU A 554 1.52 -17.10 37.44
CA LEU A 554 0.21 -17.16 36.79
C LEU A 554 -0.91 -17.18 37.83
N LYS A 555 -1.87 -16.26 37.68
CA LYS A 555 -3.09 -16.19 38.49
C LYS A 555 -4.32 -16.31 37.60
N LEU A 556 -5.18 -17.28 37.91
CA LEU A 556 -6.43 -17.54 37.22
C LEU A 556 -7.60 -17.31 38.18
N LYS A 557 -8.39 -16.28 37.94
CA LYS A 557 -9.62 -15.97 38.69
C LYS A 557 -10.83 -16.12 37.77
N PRO A 558 -12.06 -16.14 38.30
CA PRO A 558 -13.24 -16.08 37.45
C PRO A 558 -13.17 -14.85 36.52
N LEU A 559 -13.16 -15.10 35.21
CA LEU A 559 -13.12 -14.07 34.16
C LEU A 559 -11.91 -13.11 34.21
N GLU A 560 -10.86 -13.43 34.97
CA GLU A 560 -9.63 -12.63 35.02
C GLU A 560 -8.41 -13.55 35.01
N THR A 561 -7.43 -13.24 34.16
CA THR A 561 -6.15 -13.95 34.08
C THR A 561 -5.01 -12.96 34.13
N VAL A 562 -4.00 -13.24 34.95
CA VAL A 562 -2.79 -12.44 35.06
C VAL A 562 -1.57 -13.34 34.95
N LEU A 563 -0.76 -13.12 33.92
CA LEU A 563 0.57 -13.70 33.78
C LEU A 563 1.60 -12.58 33.97
N VAL A 564 2.53 -12.76 34.90
CA VAL A 564 3.66 -11.85 35.11
C VAL A 564 4.95 -12.64 34.96
N GLY A 565 5.71 -12.31 33.91
CA GLY A 565 7.09 -12.73 33.73
C GLY A 565 8.08 -11.55 33.90
N PRO A 566 9.39 -11.77 33.75
CA PRO A 566 10.41 -10.76 34.01
C PRO A 566 10.33 -9.49 33.16
N THR A 567 9.94 -9.62 31.88
CA THR A 567 9.89 -8.52 30.89
C THR A 567 8.55 -8.47 30.15
N TYR A 568 7.55 -9.19 30.65
CA TYR A 568 6.32 -9.45 29.93
C TYR A 568 5.16 -9.58 30.90
N LYS A 569 4.08 -8.82 30.69
CA LYS A 569 2.86 -8.91 31.48
C LYS A 569 1.65 -9.09 30.58
N VAL A 570 0.85 -10.11 30.85
CA VAL A 570 -0.45 -10.32 30.20
C VAL A 570 -1.54 -10.25 31.22
N THR A 571 -2.55 -9.46 30.91
CA THR A 571 -3.79 -9.41 31.67
C THR A 571 -4.96 -9.65 30.73
N ALA A 572 -5.88 -10.53 31.10
CA ALA A 572 -7.07 -10.81 30.30
C ALA A 572 -8.31 -10.75 31.19
N TYR A 573 -9.38 -10.13 30.68
CA TYR A 573 -10.64 -9.92 31.38
C TYR A 573 -11.82 -10.41 30.55
N GLY A 574 -12.85 -10.96 31.19
CA GLY A 574 -14.10 -11.34 30.52
C GLY A 574 -14.04 -12.63 29.70
N PHE A 575 -12.98 -13.44 29.85
CA PHE A 575 -12.85 -14.72 29.17
C PHE A 575 -13.47 -15.84 30.00
N GLY A 576 -14.53 -16.45 29.48
CA GLY A 576 -15.25 -17.56 30.13
C GLY A 576 -14.53 -18.92 29.97
N SER A 577 -13.56 -19.03 29.08
CA SER A 577 -12.73 -20.23 28.99
C SER A 577 -11.27 -19.83 28.90
N VAL A 578 -10.46 -20.31 29.84
CA VAL A 578 -9.02 -20.06 29.87
C VAL A 578 -8.28 -21.40 29.88
N ASP A 579 -7.35 -21.58 28.95
CA ASP A 579 -6.40 -22.68 28.94
C ASP A 579 -4.99 -22.10 29.08
N ALA A 580 -4.37 -22.36 30.22
CA ALA A 580 -2.99 -22.00 30.50
C ALA A 580 -2.09 -23.23 30.30
N VAL A 581 -1.07 -23.08 29.47
CA VAL A 581 -0.19 -24.19 29.08
C VAL A 581 1.24 -23.87 29.48
N ARG A 582 1.85 -24.76 30.25
CA ARG A 582 3.29 -24.74 30.52
C ARG A 582 4.04 -25.16 29.25
N ALA A 583 4.54 -24.22 28.47
CA ALA A 583 5.25 -24.49 27.23
C ALA A 583 6.75 -24.74 27.46
N ASN A 584 7.32 -24.30 28.59
CA ASN A 584 8.75 -24.33 28.87
C ASN A 584 9.10 -25.26 30.05
N VAL A 585 9.00 -26.58 29.82
CA VAL A 585 9.13 -27.62 30.87
C VAL A 585 10.47 -27.68 31.64
N ASN A 586 11.54 -27.10 31.10
CA ASN A 586 12.90 -27.11 31.67
C ASN A 586 13.28 -25.81 32.41
N ALA A 587 12.34 -24.87 32.55
CA ALA A 587 12.55 -23.60 33.25
C ALA A 587 12.41 -23.76 34.78
N ALA A 588 12.68 -22.67 35.51
CA ALA A 588 12.46 -22.59 36.96
C ALA A 588 11.00 -22.95 37.32
N GLU A 589 10.74 -23.36 38.58
CA GLU A 589 9.40 -23.77 39.00
C GLU A 589 8.37 -22.64 38.85
N ASP A 590 7.43 -22.81 37.92
CA ASP A 590 6.31 -21.90 37.73
C ASP A 590 5.18 -22.25 38.71
N ALA A 591 4.63 -21.23 39.37
CA ALA A 591 3.51 -21.40 40.29
C ALA A 591 2.22 -20.90 39.65
N VAL A 592 1.19 -21.75 39.66
CA VAL A 592 -0.17 -21.36 39.27
C VAL A 592 -1.04 -21.24 40.51
N THR A 593 -1.68 -20.09 40.64
CA THR A 593 -2.76 -19.89 41.61
C THR A 593 -4.10 -19.79 40.89
N MET A 594 -5.10 -20.52 41.37
CA MET A 594 -6.48 -20.43 40.90
C MET A 594 -7.40 -19.98 42.04
N GLU A 595 -8.44 -19.22 41.71
CA GLU A 595 -9.52 -18.80 42.62
C GLU A 595 -10.87 -19.24 42.04
N ASP A 596 -11.81 -19.63 42.91
CA ASP A 596 -13.20 -19.97 42.61
C ASP A 596 -14.08 -18.73 42.40
N SER A 597 -15.37 -18.95 42.11
CA SER A 597 -16.41 -17.93 42.16
C SER A 597 -17.16 -17.98 43.50
N PRO A 598 -17.99 -16.99 43.85
CA PRO A 598 -18.87 -17.09 45.01
C PRO A 598 -20.00 -18.16 44.91
N GLY A 599 -20.10 -18.86 43.77
CA GLY A 599 -21.11 -19.88 43.53
C GLY A 599 -20.53 -21.28 43.69
N ASN A 600 -21.32 -22.32 43.41
CA ASN A 600 -20.82 -23.68 43.51
C ASN A 600 -19.82 -23.98 42.38
N ASP A 601 -18.60 -24.30 42.78
CA ASP A 601 -17.50 -24.60 41.88
C ASP A 601 -17.10 -26.08 41.93
N THR A 602 -16.50 -26.55 40.84
CA THR A 602 -15.93 -27.91 40.75
C THR A 602 -14.52 -27.83 40.22
N LEU A 603 -13.60 -28.34 41.04
CA LEU A 603 -12.20 -28.55 40.71
C LEU A 603 -12.00 -30.01 40.30
N VAL A 604 -11.31 -30.23 39.19
CA VAL A 604 -10.79 -31.55 38.77
C VAL A 604 -9.30 -31.42 38.53
N GLY A 605 -8.49 -32.24 39.18
CA GLY A 605 -7.02 -32.18 39.11
C GLY A 605 -6.37 -33.54 38.99
N ASN A 606 -5.32 -33.63 38.16
CA ASN A 606 -4.45 -34.80 38.02
C ASN A 606 -3.02 -34.36 37.64
N PRO A 607 -2.04 -35.27 37.53
CA PRO A 607 -0.64 -34.89 37.25
C PRO A 607 -0.42 -34.17 35.90
N ALA A 608 -1.34 -34.28 34.95
CA ALA A 608 -1.23 -33.63 33.65
C ALA A 608 -1.89 -32.25 33.59
N TRP A 609 -3.01 -32.05 34.30
CA TRP A 609 -3.76 -30.80 34.27
C TRP A 609 -4.65 -30.62 35.49
N THR A 610 -4.97 -29.37 35.81
CA THR A 610 -5.91 -28.97 36.84
C THR A 610 -6.90 -27.96 36.26
N GLN A 611 -8.20 -28.12 36.52
CA GLN A 611 -9.25 -27.24 36.03
C GLN A 611 -10.27 -26.94 37.12
N ILE A 612 -10.58 -25.66 37.32
CA ILE A 612 -11.72 -25.20 38.11
C ILE A 612 -12.79 -24.61 37.19
N SER A 613 -14.06 -24.89 37.46
CA SER A 613 -15.18 -24.40 36.66
C SER A 613 -16.48 -24.30 37.46
N SER A 614 -17.35 -23.37 37.07
CA SER A 614 -18.72 -23.25 37.58
C SER A 614 -19.78 -23.38 36.48
N VAL A 615 -20.99 -23.78 36.88
CA VAL A 615 -22.20 -23.78 36.04
C VAL A 615 -22.90 -22.40 36.08
N GLY A 616 -22.46 -21.49 36.95
CA GLY A 616 -23.00 -20.13 37.21
C GLY A 616 -22.56 -19.09 36.17
N PRO A 617 -22.07 -17.87 36.52
CA PRO A 617 -21.41 -17.03 35.51
C PRO A 617 -20.29 -17.88 34.90
N ALA A 618 -20.56 -18.42 33.70
CA ALA A 618 -19.88 -19.62 33.24
C ALA A 618 -18.41 -19.31 32.99
N TYR A 619 -17.55 -19.94 33.79
CA TYR A 619 -16.11 -19.88 33.59
C TYR A 619 -15.48 -21.26 33.74
N ALA A 620 -14.40 -21.49 33.02
CA ALA A 620 -13.56 -22.67 33.14
C ALA A 620 -12.10 -22.26 32.96
N ASN A 621 -11.33 -22.41 34.03
CA ASN A 621 -9.90 -22.09 34.06
C ASN A 621 -9.11 -23.40 34.18
N LYS A 622 -8.30 -23.71 33.17
CA LYS A 622 -7.47 -24.91 33.11
C LYS A 622 -6.00 -24.54 33.11
N ALA A 623 -5.19 -25.24 33.89
CA ALA A 623 -3.73 -25.22 33.80
C ALA A 623 -3.23 -26.61 33.40
N THR A 624 -2.41 -26.66 32.36
CA THR A 624 -1.89 -27.89 31.76
C THR A 624 -0.36 -27.94 31.88
N GLY A 625 0.18 -29.04 32.42
CA GLY A 625 1.62 -29.30 32.51
C GLY A 625 2.35 -28.62 33.67
N PHE A 626 1.64 -27.91 34.54
CA PHE A 626 2.23 -27.23 35.70
C PHE A 626 2.44 -28.21 36.86
N PRO A 627 3.67 -28.33 37.41
CA PRO A 627 3.97 -29.29 38.48
C PRO A 627 3.40 -28.85 39.83
N SER A 628 3.11 -27.57 40.03
CA SER A 628 2.52 -27.07 41.28
C SER A 628 1.35 -26.14 40.98
N VAL A 629 0.16 -26.51 41.43
CA VAL A 629 -1.07 -25.72 41.30
C VAL A 629 -1.71 -25.56 42.68
N THR A 630 -2.02 -24.33 43.07
CA THR A 630 -2.75 -24.02 44.30
C THR A 630 -4.09 -23.40 43.95
N VAL A 631 -5.17 -23.97 44.50
CA VAL A 631 -6.55 -23.54 44.25
C VAL A 631 -7.19 -23.09 45.56
N TYR A 632 -7.70 -21.85 45.58
CA TYR A 632 -8.37 -21.25 46.73
C TYR A 632 -9.87 -21.14 46.47
N SER A 633 -10.67 -21.65 47.40
CA SER A 633 -12.08 -21.30 47.50
C SER A 633 -12.26 -20.03 48.35
N THR A 634 -13.24 -19.21 47.98
CA THR A 634 -13.74 -18.05 48.73
C THR A 634 -14.42 -18.49 50.04
N GLY A 635 -14.86 -19.74 50.11
CA GLY A 635 -15.69 -20.31 51.17
C GLY A 635 -17.15 -19.88 51.08
N GLU A 636 -17.60 -19.43 49.90
CA GLU A 636 -19.01 -19.22 49.54
C GLU A 636 -19.42 -20.25 48.48
N GLY A 637 -20.68 -20.64 48.44
CA GLY A 637 -21.13 -21.73 47.58
C GLY A 637 -20.93 -23.10 48.22
N PHE A 638 -21.04 -24.15 47.41
CA PHE A 638 -20.72 -25.52 47.79
C PHE A 638 -19.73 -26.09 46.78
N ASP A 639 -18.47 -26.13 47.19
CA ASP A 639 -17.34 -26.39 46.31
C ASP A 639 -16.79 -27.79 46.47
N ARG A 640 -16.58 -28.44 45.33
CA ARG A 640 -16.08 -29.82 45.27
C ARG A 640 -14.76 -29.91 44.54
N ALA A 641 -13.82 -30.67 45.10
CA ALA A 641 -12.55 -31.00 44.45
C ALA A 641 -12.45 -32.51 44.20
N PHE A 642 -12.09 -32.89 42.98
CA PHE A 642 -11.78 -34.26 42.59
C PHE A 642 -10.32 -34.33 42.14
N LEU A 643 -9.48 -34.94 42.96
CA LEU A 643 -8.05 -35.07 42.76
C LEU A 643 -7.72 -36.54 42.49
N SER A 644 -7.04 -36.82 41.38
CA SER A 644 -6.56 -38.16 41.04
C SER A 644 -5.07 -38.15 40.80
N ASP A 645 -4.37 -39.21 41.22
CA ASP A 645 -2.96 -39.45 40.88
C ASP A 645 -2.76 -39.94 39.44
N SER A 646 -3.86 -40.24 38.75
CA SER A 646 -3.89 -40.82 37.43
C SER A 646 -4.35 -39.82 36.39
N THR A 647 -3.68 -39.81 35.24
CA THR A 647 -4.07 -38.98 34.08
C THR A 647 -5.32 -39.49 33.37
N GLY A 648 -5.84 -40.67 33.75
CA GLY A 648 -7.09 -41.22 33.26
C GLY A 648 -7.14 -42.75 33.34
N PRO A 649 -8.23 -43.38 32.86
CA PRO A 649 -8.46 -44.81 33.05
C PRO A 649 -7.38 -45.75 32.51
N THR A 650 -6.65 -45.29 31.50
CA THR A 650 -5.58 -46.01 30.81
C THR A 650 -4.18 -45.71 31.35
N ASP A 651 -4.06 -44.88 32.38
CA ASP A 651 -2.77 -44.63 33.02
C ASP A 651 -2.23 -45.91 33.65
N THR A 652 -0.97 -46.20 33.38
CA THR A 652 -0.25 -47.39 33.89
C THR A 652 0.96 -47.00 34.73
N THR A 653 1.12 -45.70 35.01
CA THR A 653 2.19 -45.17 35.84
C THR A 653 2.02 -45.73 37.25
N VAL A 654 3.07 -46.40 37.75
CA VAL A 654 3.14 -46.81 39.16
C VAL A 654 3.93 -45.75 39.90
N ARG A 655 3.30 -45.07 40.84
CA ARG A 655 3.91 -44.01 41.63
C ARG A 655 3.37 -44.09 43.06
N ASN A 656 4.16 -43.63 44.02
CA ASN A 656 3.69 -43.54 45.40
C ASN A 656 3.28 -42.10 45.65
N ASP A 657 2.01 -41.92 45.91
CA ASP A 657 1.35 -40.64 46.03
C ASP A 657 0.88 -40.43 47.46
N THR A 658 0.79 -39.16 47.87
CA THR A 658 0.36 -38.78 49.22
C THR A 658 -0.81 -37.82 49.13
N PHE A 659 -1.89 -38.17 49.82
CA PHE A 659 -3.04 -37.30 50.02
C PHE A 659 -3.09 -36.82 51.47
N LEU A 660 -2.79 -35.54 51.69
CA LEU A 660 -2.97 -34.88 52.98
C LEU A 660 -4.31 -34.17 52.96
N ALA A 661 -5.26 -34.54 53.80
CA ALA A 661 -6.59 -33.94 53.81
C ALA A 661 -6.95 -33.46 55.22
N GLY A 662 -7.00 -32.14 55.38
CA GLY A 662 -7.43 -31.49 56.61
C GLY A 662 -8.73 -30.73 56.41
N SER A 663 -9.19 -30.08 57.48
CA SER A 663 -10.42 -29.29 57.43
C SER A 663 -10.29 -27.96 56.67
N ILE A 664 -9.08 -27.42 56.50
CA ILE A 664 -8.86 -26.12 55.82
C ILE A 664 -8.20 -26.30 54.45
N ALA A 665 -7.33 -27.29 54.31
CA ALA A 665 -6.53 -27.50 53.13
C ALA A 665 -6.33 -28.99 52.89
N SER A 666 -6.28 -29.35 51.61
CA SER A 666 -5.94 -30.69 51.16
C SER A 666 -4.89 -30.61 50.06
N GLU A 667 -4.04 -31.63 49.96
CA GLU A 667 -2.97 -31.74 49.00
C GLU A 667 -2.93 -33.17 48.47
N LEU A 668 -2.93 -33.33 47.14
CA LEU A 668 -2.53 -34.56 46.48
C LEU A 668 -1.19 -34.32 45.78
N SER A 669 -0.18 -35.14 46.07
CA SER A 669 1.17 -34.92 45.54
C SER A 669 1.96 -36.21 45.37
N ALA A 670 2.94 -36.16 44.46
CA ALA A 670 4.05 -37.10 44.43
C ALA A 670 5.39 -36.35 44.47
N PRO A 671 6.33 -36.77 45.33
CA PRO A 671 7.60 -36.08 45.50
C PRO A 671 8.35 -35.82 44.18
N GLY A 672 8.60 -34.55 43.87
CA GLY A 672 9.34 -34.12 42.67
C GLY A 672 8.61 -34.30 41.34
N VAL A 673 7.32 -34.67 41.35
CA VAL A 673 6.54 -34.88 40.12
C VAL A 673 5.44 -33.84 39.98
N TYR A 674 4.48 -33.82 40.91
CA TYR A 674 3.37 -32.88 40.90
C TYR A 674 2.82 -32.65 42.30
N ARG A 675 2.09 -31.55 42.44
CA ARG A 675 1.48 -31.10 43.68
C ARG A 675 0.24 -30.27 43.37
N ILE A 676 -0.91 -30.69 43.87
CA ILE A 676 -2.18 -29.97 43.73
C ILE A 676 -2.70 -29.64 45.13
N TRP A 677 -2.75 -28.37 45.45
CA TRP A 677 -3.24 -27.86 46.73
C TRP A 677 -4.64 -27.28 46.57
N THR A 678 -5.52 -27.61 47.49
CA THR A 678 -6.86 -27.03 47.62
C THR A 678 -7.01 -26.38 48.98
N ARG A 679 -7.78 -25.30 49.05
CA ARG A 679 -8.04 -24.58 50.29
C ARG A 679 -9.50 -24.17 50.38
N PHE A 680 -10.12 -24.41 51.53
CA PHE A 680 -11.51 -24.07 51.87
C PHE A 680 -12.61 -24.72 51.04
N PHE A 681 -12.32 -25.79 50.30
CA PHE A 681 -13.34 -26.59 49.64
C PHE A 681 -14.22 -27.33 50.67
N ASP A 682 -15.53 -27.35 50.46
CA ASP A 682 -16.48 -28.06 51.33
C ASP A 682 -16.28 -29.58 51.25
N GLU A 683 -15.92 -30.08 50.08
CA GLU A 683 -15.77 -31.51 49.83
C GLU A 683 -14.59 -31.80 48.92
N VAL A 684 -13.65 -32.63 49.37
CA VAL A 684 -12.44 -33.02 48.61
C VAL A 684 -12.36 -34.53 48.47
N HIS A 685 -12.25 -35.00 47.24
CA HIS A 685 -12.07 -36.39 46.86
C HIS A 685 -10.65 -36.62 46.39
N GLY A 686 -9.88 -37.43 47.13
CA GLY A 686 -8.63 -38.01 46.67
C GLY A 686 -8.87 -39.42 46.14
N GLU A 687 -8.40 -39.72 44.94
CA GLU A 687 -8.43 -41.06 44.35
C GLU A 687 -7.01 -41.48 43.93
N ALA A 688 -6.56 -42.61 44.47
CA ALA A 688 -5.28 -43.23 44.15
C ALA A 688 -5.45 -44.49 43.29
N ARG A 689 -4.47 -44.76 42.42
CA ARG A 689 -4.38 -45.92 41.54
C ARG A 689 -2.92 -46.28 41.27
N LEU A 690 -2.61 -47.55 41.47
CA LEU A 690 -1.32 -48.16 41.14
C LEU A 690 -0.15 -47.49 41.87
N GLY A 691 0.25 -48.07 42.98
CA GLY A 691 1.25 -47.45 43.82
C GLY A 691 1.31 -48.15 45.15
N ARG A 692 2.07 -47.55 46.07
CA ARG A 692 1.81 -47.71 47.49
C ARG A 692 1.49 -46.32 48.04
N ASP A 693 0.21 -46.00 47.99
CA ASP A 693 -0.32 -44.66 48.18
C ASP A 693 -0.77 -44.45 49.62
N THR A 694 -0.48 -43.27 50.16
CA THR A 694 -0.78 -42.93 51.54
C THR A 694 -1.75 -41.76 51.64
N ALA A 695 -2.81 -41.90 52.43
CA ALA A 695 -3.67 -40.80 52.81
C ALA A 695 -3.51 -40.45 54.30
N HIS A 696 -3.60 -39.17 54.63
CA HIS A 696 -3.66 -38.65 55.99
C HIS A 696 -4.92 -37.81 56.11
N LEU A 697 -5.92 -38.31 56.84
CA LEU A 697 -7.18 -37.62 57.10
C LEU A 697 -7.12 -37.02 58.51
N VAL A 698 -7.16 -35.70 58.60
CA VAL A 698 -6.99 -34.96 59.85
C VAL A 698 -8.28 -34.22 60.18
N GLY A 699 -8.84 -34.55 61.35
CA GLY A 699 -10.04 -33.94 61.91
C GLY A 699 -9.80 -32.53 62.46
N THR A 700 -10.69 -32.12 63.35
CA THR A 700 -10.77 -30.82 63.98
C THR A 700 -10.91 -30.96 65.49
N THR A 701 -10.99 -29.82 66.17
CA THR A 701 -11.34 -29.81 67.60
C THR A 701 -12.86 -29.86 67.84
N ALA A 702 -13.66 -30.02 66.78
CA ALA A 702 -15.09 -30.27 66.86
C ALA A 702 -15.34 -31.77 66.71
N VAL A 703 -16.59 -32.21 66.93
CA VAL A 703 -16.96 -33.61 66.69
C VAL A 703 -16.82 -33.92 65.20
N ASP A 704 -15.99 -34.91 64.89
CA ASP A 704 -15.80 -35.45 63.56
C ASP A 704 -16.34 -36.89 63.45
N GLU A 705 -16.77 -37.27 62.24
CA GLU A 705 -17.21 -38.61 61.90
C GLU A 705 -16.35 -39.16 60.77
N LEU A 706 -15.69 -40.30 61.02
CA LEU A 706 -15.07 -41.11 59.99
C LEU A 706 -16.01 -42.25 59.60
N TYR A 707 -16.33 -42.37 58.32
CA TYR A 707 -17.04 -43.52 57.77
C TYR A 707 -16.11 -44.27 56.81
N GLY A 708 -15.95 -45.59 56.98
CA GLY A 708 -15.00 -46.39 56.20
C GLY A 708 -15.58 -47.67 55.62
N THR A 709 -15.18 -47.99 54.40
CA THR A 709 -15.41 -49.27 53.70
C THR A 709 -14.09 -49.73 53.07
N ALA A 710 -14.01 -50.97 52.60
CA ALA A 710 -12.84 -51.48 51.87
C ALA A 710 -12.48 -50.68 50.59
N ALA A 711 -13.41 -49.88 50.06
CA ALA A 711 -13.19 -49.11 48.83
C ALA A 711 -12.83 -47.64 49.09
N GLU A 712 -13.32 -47.07 50.19
CA GLU A 712 -13.31 -45.63 50.42
C GLU A 712 -13.51 -45.30 51.91
N LEU A 713 -12.73 -44.31 52.38
CA LEU A 713 -12.92 -43.65 53.67
C LEU A 713 -13.37 -42.21 53.48
N ARG A 714 -14.22 -41.76 54.39
CA ARG A 714 -14.79 -40.41 54.40
C ARG A 714 -14.66 -39.84 55.81
N LEU A 715 -13.88 -38.79 55.99
CA LEU A 715 -13.83 -38.00 57.23
C LEU A 715 -14.66 -36.73 57.06
N SER A 716 -15.60 -36.48 57.95
CA SER A 716 -16.47 -35.31 57.91
C SER A 716 -16.52 -34.62 59.27
N GLY A 717 -16.70 -33.31 59.27
CA GLY A 717 -16.71 -32.52 60.49
C GLY A 717 -17.08 -31.07 60.24
N SER A 718 -16.70 -30.19 61.17
CA SER A 718 -16.92 -28.74 61.02
C SER A 718 -15.70 -27.92 61.40
N ASN A 719 -15.47 -26.84 60.66
CA ASN A 719 -14.39 -25.88 60.88
C ASN A 719 -14.96 -24.46 61.05
N ALA A 720 -14.10 -23.44 61.10
CA ALA A 720 -14.53 -22.05 61.24
C ALA A 720 -15.30 -21.47 60.04
N LYS A 721 -15.35 -22.18 58.91
CA LYS A 721 -16.01 -21.79 57.65
C LYS A 721 -17.30 -22.57 57.38
N GLY A 722 -17.42 -23.80 57.86
CA GLY A 722 -18.61 -24.62 57.64
C GLY A 722 -18.35 -26.10 57.89
N ALA A 723 -19.23 -26.94 57.36
CA ALA A 723 -19.00 -28.36 57.28
C ALA A 723 -17.89 -28.65 56.27
N PHE A 724 -17.10 -29.70 56.50
CA PHE A 724 -16.14 -30.20 55.50
C PHE A 724 -16.26 -31.72 55.38
N VAL A 725 -15.89 -32.25 54.22
CA VAL A 725 -15.82 -33.68 53.95
C VAL A 725 -14.57 -34.01 53.12
N ASN A 726 -13.77 -34.97 53.57
CA ASN A 726 -12.63 -35.47 52.84
C ASN A 726 -12.82 -36.96 52.54
N HIS A 727 -12.74 -37.34 51.28
CA HIS A 727 -12.84 -38.70 50.77
C HIS A 727 -11.45 -39.20 50.34
N ALA A 728 -11.07 -40.39 50.78
CA ALA A 728 -9.87 -41.09 50.35
C ALA A 728 -10.26 -42.45 49.77
N LYS A 729 -10.09 -42.60 48.46
CA LYS A 729 -10.46 -43.81 47.71
C LYS A 729 -9.23 -44.44 47.08
N GLY A 730 -9.09 -45.76 47.24
CA GLY A 730 -8.02 -46.54 46.58
C GLY A 730 -6.61 -46.37 47.17
N PHE A 731 -6.47 -45.73 48.33
CA PHE A 731 -5.17 -45.65 49.04
C PHE A 731 -4.89 -46.94 49.80
N ASP A 732 -3.63 -47.41 49.74
CA ASP A 732 -3.18 -48.62 50.44
C ASP A 732 -3.03 -48.39 51.95
N GLU A 733 -2.60 -47.20 52.35
CA GLU A 733 -2.34 -46.85 53.75
C GLU A 733 -3.03 -45.53 54.12
N ILE A 734 -3.92 -45.55 55.11
CA ILE A 734 -4.68 -44.37 55.54
C ILE A 734 -4.44 -44.12 57.02
N ASN A 735 -4.04 -42.90 57.36
CA ASN A 735 -3.86 -42.42 58.72
C ASN A 735 -4.99 -41.44 59.05
N ALA A 736 -5.90 -41.81 59.94
CA ALA A 736 -7.01 -40.97 60.37
C ALA A 736 -6.82 -40.51 61.82
N LEU A 737 -6.94 -39.19 62.05
CA LEU A 737 -6.73 -38.55 63.35
C LEU A 737 -7.96 -37.71 63.74
N GLY A 738 -8.70 -38.13 64.77
CA GLY A 738 -9.65 -37.27 65.50
C GLY A 738 -8.85 -36.38 66.45
N ILE A 739 -8.97 -35.04 66.43
CA ILE A 739 -8.03 -34.21 67.20
C ILE A 739 -8.48 -34.07 68.65
N LEU A 740 -9.65 -33.44 68.84
CA LEU A 740 -10.33 -33.23 70.10
C LEU A 740 -11.82 -33.20 69.79
N GLY A 741 -12.63 -33.91 70.54
CA GLY A 741 -14.05 -33.99 70.21
C GLY A 741 -14.67 -35.16 70.91
N THR A 742 -15.80 -35.63 70.41
CA THR A 742 -16.27 -36.99 70.72
C THR A 742 -16.47 -37.63 69.36
N ASP A 743 -15.33 -37.96 68.77
CA ASP A 743 -15.17 -38.36 67.39
C ASP A 743 -15.57 -39.83 67.23
N VAL A 744 -16.28 -40.12 66.15
CA VAL A 744 -16.85 -41.44 65.89
C VAL A 744 -16.29 -42.01 64.59
N ALA A 745 -15.78 -43.24 64.63
CA ALA A 745 -15.43 -43.99 63.44
C ALA A 745 -16.45 -45.11 63.20
N VAL A 746 -17.13 -45.12 62.06
CA VAL A 746 -18.05 -46.18 61.63
C VAL A 746 -17.38 -46.96 60.51
N LEU A 747 -17.01 -48.21 60.77
CA LEU A 747 -16.28 -49.06 59.84
C LEU A 747 -17.13 -50.25 59.40
N LEU A 748 -17.33 -50.39 58.09
CA LEU A 748 -18.10 -51.48 57.48
C LEU A 748 -17.16 -52.62 57.06
N ASP A 749 -17.44 -53.82 57.57
CA ASP A 749 -16.70 -55.07 57.30
C ASP A 749 -15.19 -55.02 57.57
N ALA A 750 -14.73 -54.05 58.36
CA ALA A 750 -13.33 -53.94 58.76
C ALA A 750 -12.97 -54.96 59.83
N VAL A 751 -11.72 -55.45 59.78
CA VAL A 751 -11.11 -56.19 60.90
C VAL A 751 -10.34 -55.19 61.75
N VAL A 752 -10.63 -55.16 63.06
CA VAL A 752 -10.00 -54.24 64.01
C VAL A 752 -9.14 -55.02 65.00
N ASP A 753 -7.88 -54.59 65.14
CA ASP A 753 -6.96 -55.05 66.18
C ASP A 753 -6.82 -53.96 67.26
N THR A 754 -7.26 -54.30 68.48
CA THR A 754 -7.16 -53.46 69.67
C THR A 754 -6.00 -53.85 70.58
N ALA A 755 -5.30 -54.95 70.31
CA ALA A 755 -4.19 -55.45 71.09
C ALA A 755 -2.86 -54.86 70.63
N THR A 756 -2.70 -54.63 69.32
CA THR A 756 -1.51 -54.02 68.73
C THR A 756 -1.86 -52.93 67.73
N TYR A 757 -1.15 -51.80 67.81
CA TYR A 757 -1.17 -50.78 66.77
C TYR A 757 -0.22 -51.17 65.64
N GLY A 758 -0.64 -52.18 64.87
CA GLY A 758 0.14 -52.79 63.80
C GLY A 758 -0.55 -54.04 63.22
N PRO A 759 0.01 -54.63 62.16
CA PRO A 759 -0.61 -55.77 61.51
C PRO A 759 -0.64 -56.99 62.43
N PRO A 760 -1.61 -57.90 62.25
CA PRO A 760 -1.66 -59.15 62.99
C PRO A 760 -0.33 -59.92 62.90
N PRO A 761 0.08 -60.66 63.96
CA PRO A 761 1.33 -61.39 63.95
C PRO A 761 1.49 -62.32 62.73
N GLY A 762 2.50 -62.03 61.90
CA GLY A 762 2.83 -62.82 60.72
C GLY A 762 2.15 -62.39 59.41
N VAL A 763 1.35 -61.32 59.43
CA VAL A 763 0.76 -60.71 58.21
C VAL A 763 1.61 -59.50 57.78
N PRO A 764 2.29 -59.53 56.63
CA PRO A 764 3.01 -58.38 56.11
C PRO A 764 2.05 -57.27 55.64
N LEU A 765 2.39 -56.00 55.87
CA LEU A 765 1.57 -54.85 55.48
C LEU A 765 1.29 -54.83 53.96
N GLU A 766 2.25 -55.26 53.16
CA GLU A 766 2.14 -55.33 51.70
C GLU A 766 1.14 -56.38 51.18
N THR A 767 0.60 -57.22 52.05
CA THR A 767 -0.41 -58.24 51.68
C THR A 767 -1.84 -57.80 51.96
N LEU A 768 -2.02 -56.70 52.69
CA LEU A 768 -3.34 -56.16 53.03
C LEU A 768 -3.85 -55.27 51.91
N ALA A 769 -5.14 -55.38 51.57
CA ALA A 769 -5.75 -54.61 50.49
C ALA A 769 -5.88 -53.12 50.85
N GLN A 770 -6.13 -52.80 52.12
CA GLN A 770 -6.15 -51.46 52.66
C GLN A 770 -5.87 -51.47 54.16
N ILE A 771 -5.01 -50.56 54.61
CA ILE A 771 -4.61 -50.37 56.00
C ILE A 771 -5.18 -49.05 56.51
N LEU A 772 -5.72 -49.07 57.73
CA LEU A 772 -6.22 -47.90 58.43
C LEU A 772 -5.61 -47.80 59.83
N TRP A 773 -4.89 -46.72 60.05
CA TRP A 773 -4.37 -46.30 61.34
C TRP A 773 -5.31 -45.25 61.94
N LEU A 774 -6.01 -45.60 63.02
CA LEU A 774 -6.92 -44.71 63.74
C LEU A 774 -6.25 -44.19 65.01
N ASP A 775 -6.24 -42.86 65.17
CA ASP A 775 -5.75 -42.20 66.38
C ASP A 775 -6.81 -41.22 66.90
N ARG A 776 -7.04 -41.24 68.21
CA ARG A 776 -7.93 -40.36 68.99
C ARG A 776 -9.37 -40.30 68.48
N PHE A 777 -10.00 -41.46 68.32
CA PHE A 777 -11.46 -41.55 68.14
C PHE A 777 -12.09 -42.10 69.44
N GLU A 778 -12.98 -41.34 70.07
CA GLU A 778 -13.62 -41.74 71.32
C GLU A 778 -14.52 -42.96 71.18
N LYS A 779 -15.07 -43.18 69.98
CA LYS A 779 -15.98 -44.29 69.66
C LYS A 779 -15.69 -44.90 68.29
N ILE A 780 -15.62 -46.23 68.23
CA ILE A 780 -15.53 -46.98 66.97
C ILE A 780 -16.71 -47.95 66.88
N GLU A 781 -17.50 -47.85 65.81
CA GLU A 781 -18.61 -48.75 65.50
C GLU A 781 -18.25 -49.65 64.32
N LEU A 782 -18.28 -50.96 64.54
CA LEU A 782 -18.10 -51.98 63.52
C LEU A 782 -19.45 -52.47 63.03
N HIS A 783 -19.71 -52.28 61.75
CA HIS A 783 -20.94 -52.69 61.10
C HIS A 783 -20.62 -53.86 60.15
N ARG A 784 -21.52 -54.84 60.05
CA ARG A 784 -21.40 -55.93 59.09
C ARG A 784 -22.42 -55.78 57.96
N SER A 785 -21.94 -55.77 56.73
CA SER A 785 -22.79 -55.60 55.55
C SER A 785 -23.88 -56.67 55.46
N GLY A 786 -25.08 -56.25 55.09
CA GLY A 786 -26.25 -57.12 54.98
C GLY A 786 -26.87 -57.56 56.32
N THR A 787 -26.41 -57.03 57.44
CA THR A 787 -26.95 -57.31 58.78
C THR A 787 -27.27 -56.02 59.55
N ILE A 788 -27.97 -56.15 60.68
CA ILE A 788 -28.13 -55.07 61.68
C ILE A 788 -27.12 -55.19 62.83
N GLU A 789 -26.11 -56.08 62.70
CA GLU A 789 -25.11 -56.31 63.73
C GLU A 789 -24.17 -55.11 63.81
N THR A 790 -24.10 -54.47 64.98
CA THR A 790 -23.14 -53.42 65.29
C THR A 790 -22.37 -53.76 66.57
N THR A 791 -21.06 -53.56 66.55
CA THR A 791 -20.18 -53.69 67.73
C THR A 791 -19.55 -52.33 68.01
N ALA A 792 -19.65 -51.82 69.24
CA ALA A 792 -19.02 -50.56 69.63
C ALA A 792 -17.78 -50.81 70.49
N LEU A 793 -16.71 -50.08 70.22
CA LEU A 793 -15.49 -50.00 70.99
C LEU A 793 -15.35 -48.56 71.49
N ASP A 794 -15.37 -48.36 72.80
CA ASP A 794 -15.30 -47.03 73.43
C ASP A 794 -13.99 -46.86 74.21
N ASN A 795 -13.48 -45.62 74.26
CA ASN A 795 -12.26 -45.23 75.00
C ASN A 795 -10.98 -45.94 74.53
N ILE A 796 -10.78 -46.09 73.21
CA ILE A 796 -9.55 -46.63 72.64
C ILE A 796 -8.83 -45.52 71.86
N ASP A 797 -7.65 -45.12 72.35
CA ASP A 797 -6.91 -43.99 71.77
C ASP A 797 -6.27 -44.33 70.41
N THR A 798 -5.73 -45.54 70.23
CA THR A 798 -5.07 -45.94 68.98
C THR A 798 -5.53 -47.32 68.53
N VAL A 799 -5.91 -47.45 67.27
CA VAL A 799 -6.45 -48.69 66.69
C VAL A 799 -5.85 -48.96 65.31
N PHE A 800 -5.49 -50.22 65.07
CA PHE A 800 -5.16 -50.71 63.74
C PHE A 800 -6.38 -51.41 63.14
N ALA A 801 -6.79 -51.01 61.95
CA ALA A 801 -7.87 -51.63 61.20
C ALA A 801 -7.41 -51.96 59.77
N TYR A 802 -7.98 -53.01 59.19
CA TYR A 802 -7.65 -53.42 57.83
C TYR A 802 -8.81 -54.15 57.17
N TRP A 803 -8.74 -54.25 55.85
CA TRP A 803 -9.61 -55.11 55.05
C TRP A 803 -8.77 -56.18 54.33
N ASP A 804 -9.31 -57.39 54.29
CA ASP A 804 -8.74 -58.56 53.59
C ASP A 804 -8.91 -58.49 52.07
#